data_AF-A0A8H6VPP9-F1
#
_entry.id   AF-A0A8H6VPP9-F1
#
_cell.length_a   1.000
_cell.length_b   1.000
_cell.length_c   1.000
_cell.angle_alpha   90.00
_cell.angle_beta   90.00
_cell.angle_gamma   90.00
#
_symmetry.space_group_name_H-M   'P 1'
#
loop_
_entity.id
_entity.type
_entity.pdbx_description
1 polymer ?
#
loop_
_entity_poly.entity_id
_entity_poly.type
_entity_poly.pdbx_seq_one_letter_code
_entity_poly.pdbx_strand_id
1 'polypeptide(L)'
;MHLDEELRESERIRVQTAFGGITGARAANGAAVFLEVPYALPPVRFADPEPLPADFRYEDKAYTREHSYCPQPHNDGQAQGKLFEDKVGLGKPSENCLFVNIVCPPTFPAEQGLPVKVYIHGGFLQFGSPHGLGSQAQYISAERSEVWVNVGYRLSAFGFLASDSPPLSGNFGFRDQWLALLWIKDNISSFGGDPNRIEVNGLSAGAHSVHQLLHFASHLPEGVPAPFTSAVLQSNSIVCAPRTPAELRPQFAALCEALKIDPASPDALERLRAVPAEDITRVIETDALGMELGTFRGCWDGKWLPESPNPMQWQRSGGFARSLKTKGVKSIVVGDLTEEWYLYSIAHPVKTVEDIVANLTRYFPQDMVHSLMQHYGESPSPEEVERRFGDILSDSQVHLPVRMLARDLYDAGFPFVRYEIRWTPEQLRPEGYVTHGSDRALWAFREPDLTEKQQEIAKSWLSRVSEEIEAVESAGKPLRGPREMLVLGEDRNIEWASDGLWKRKMKLLDIFMLRARLMAATTRVLKCDPASISFHPSALLPTISSPDTQSAIQAAAHELVHNLRPVAFPTETVYGLGALALDVSATSRIFSTKGRPADNPLIVHVSSFAMLHRLLPPQFVLPDTYTALMKHFWPGALTLLFPCDSNTIPSIVTAGQPTVAIRMPSHPVARALIAVSDAPLAAPSANSSGKPSPTRAEHVQRDLEGKISVILDGGACGVGLESTVVDGLQPDGAIRVLRPGGVTVEDIERVLELEMASPPKVLVHKRDYRDDALEAAPTTPGMKYRHYSPAVPVHLLCTLSVPPSSAQPVDIVSYLDSLKASSPRPLKIGVLAPTDSRFATYPLPSDGIQWLRFPLGPSAEPAVAAHGLFDGLLTLERKGADMILIEEIGEEREGLAFMNRVRKAAGESIWLKMD
;
A
#
# COMPACT_ATOMS: atom_id res chain seq x y z
N MET A 1 4.97 22.80 41.65
CA MET A 1 6.24 23.54 41.60
C MET A 1 6.95 23.15 40.33
N HIS A 2 7.41 24.14 39.57
CA HIS A 2 8.18 23.92 38.35
C HIS A 2 9.64 23.55 38.69
N LEU A 3 10.33 22.83 37.80
CA LEU A 3 11.72 22.46 38.04
C LEU A 3 12.60 23.72 38.05
N ASP A 4 12.25 24.75 37.27
CA ASP A 4 12.90 26.07 37.33
C ASP A 4 12.97 26.65 38.74
N GLU A 5 11.93 26.45 39.54
CA GLU A 5 11.83 26.97 40.92
C GLU A 5 12.58 26.07 41.89
N GLU A 6 12.40 24.76 41.75
CA GLU A 6 13.01 23.73 42.59
C GLU A 6 14.54 23.75 42.52
N LEU A 7 15.10 24.03 41.33
CA LEU A 7 16.54 23.96 41.08
C LEU A 7 17.30 25.25 41.39
N ARG A 8 16.65 26.37 41.78
CA ARG A 8 17.34 27.67 41.90
C ARG A 8 18.50 27.66 42.88
N GLU A 9 18.29 27.09 44.06
CA GLU A 9 19.24 27.10 45.18
C GLU A 9 19.72 25.68 45.54
N SER A 10 19.50 24.70 44.67
CA SER A 10 19.83 23.31 44.95
C SER A 10 21.27 22.94 44.61
N GLU A 11 21.70 21.77 45.12
CA GLU A 11 23.05 21.23 44.93
C GLU A 11 23.39 21.12 43.43
N ARG A 12 24.46 21.77 43.00
CA ARG A 12 24.93 21.73 41.61
C ARG A 12 25.64 20.42 41.31
N ILE A 13 25.38 19.87 40.14
CA ILE A 13 26.03 18.66 39.64
C ILE A 13 26.56 18.92 38.24
N ARG A 14 27.81 18.53 37.98
CA ARG A 14 28.46 18.74 36.68
C ARG A 14 28.73 17.40 36.00
N VAL A 15 28.47 17.36 34.70
CA VAL A 15 28.78 16.24 33.82
C VAL A 15 29.69 16.70 32.69
N GLN A 16 30.60 15.84 32.26
CA GLN A 16 31.43 16.10 31.10
C GLN A 16 30.86 15.34 29.89
N THR A 17 30.58 16.06 28.82
CA THR A 17 30.10 15.51 27.53
C THR A 17 31.13 15.70 26.43
N ALA A 18 30.86 15.17 25.24
CA ALA A 18 31.68 15.40 24.04
C ALA A 18 31.76 16.89 23.64
N PHE A 19 30.72 17.68 23.94
CA PHE A 19 30.64 19.11 23.65
C PHE A 19 31.02 20.00 24.85
N GLY A 20 31.63 19.44 25.90
CA GLY A 20 32.06 20.19 27.09
C GLY A 20 31.25 19.88 28.35
N GLY A 21 31.53 20.64 29.41
CA GLY A 21 30.91 20.41 30.71
C GLY A 21 29.53 21.06 30.82
N ILE A 22 28.52 20.31 31.25
CA ILE A 22 27.17 20.81 31.56
C ILE A 22 27.00 20.81 33.06
N THR A 23 26.51 21.93 33.62
CA THR A 23 26.18 22.03 35.05
C THR A 23 24.66 22.02 35.22
N GLY A 24 24.11 20.97 35.83
CA GLY A 24 22.72 20.87 36.26
C GLY A 24 22.59 21.04 37.77
N ALA A 25 21.49 20.55 38.35
CA ALA A 25 21.30 20.56 39.79
C ALA A 25 20.40 19.41 40.28
N ARG A 26 20.42 19.13 41.58
CA ARG A 26 19.55 18.12 42.18
C ARG A 26 18.17 18.69 42.51
N ALA A 27 17.12 17.95 42.16
CA ALA A 27 15.77 18.16 42.65
C ALA A 27 15.67 17.77 44.14
N ALA A 28 14.58 18.13 44.81
CA ALA A 28 14.34 17.86 46.23
C ALA A 28 14.30 16.36 46.55
N ASN A 29 13.88 15.52 45.60
CA ASN A 29 13.90 14.07 45.72
C ASN A 29 15.28 13.44 45.40
N GLY A 30 16.31 14.27 45.18
CA GLY A 30 17.68 13.85 44.90
C GLY A 30 18.00 13.56 43.44
N ALA A 31 17.01 13.50 42.54
CA ALA A 31 17.23 13.29 41.11
C ALA A 31 18.09 14.43 40.52
N ALA A 32 19.05 14.11 39.65
CA ALA A 32 19.85 15.12 38.96
C ALA A 32 19.13 15.59 37.70
N VAL A 33 19.00 16.90 37.51
CA VAL A 33 18.23 17.51 36.43
C VAL A 33 19.10 18.48 35.64
N PHE A 34 19.00 18.38 34.31
CA PHE A 34 19.63 19.25 33.32
C PHE A 34 18.56 19.74 32.34
N LEU A 35 18.22 21.02 32.41
CA LEU A 35 17.18 21.64 31.58
C LEU A 35 17.78 22.32 30.35
N GLU A 36 17.07 22.25 29.23
CA GLU A 36 17.39 22.95 27.98
C GLU A 36 18.80 22.65 27.43
N VAL A 37 19.23 21.38 27.47
CA VAL A 37 20.48 20.95 26.84
C VAL A 37 20.28 20.89 25.31
N PRO A 38 20.98 21.71 24.51
CA PRO A 38 20.83 21.69 23.06
C PRO A 38 21.28 20.36 22.46
N TYR A 39 20.48 19.83 21.52
CA TYR A 39 20.83 18.66 20.71
C TYR A 39 21.06 18.99 19.23
N ALA A 40 20.73 20.21 18.81
CA ALA A 40 20.83 20.70 17.45
C ALA A 40 21.21 22.19 17.44
N LEU A 41 21.65 22.70 16.28
CA LEU A 41 21.80 24.14 16.07
C LEU A 41 20.43 24.83 16.08
N PRO A 42 20.36 26.15 16.37
CA PRO A 42 19.12 26.90 16.27
C PRO A 42 18.47 26.71 14.88
N PRO A 43 17.17 26.38 14.81
CA PRO A 43 16.58 25.95 13.56
C PRO A 43 16.44 27.11 12.58
N VAL A 44 16.80 26.83 11.33
CA VAL A 44 16.36 27.65 10.20
C VAL A 44 14.89 27.33 9.92
N ARG A 45 14.04 28.36 9.86
CA ARG A 45 12.59 28.16 9.69
C ARG A 45 12.28 27.41 8.40
N PHE A 46 11.44 26.38 8.51
CA PHE A 46 11.02 25.51 7.41
C PHE A 46 12.18 24.79 6.71
N ALA A 47 13.19 24.40 7.49
CA ALA A 47 14.32 23.59 7.06
C ALA A 47 14.57 22.43 8.03
N ASP A 48 15.32 21.43 7.57
CA ASP A 48 15.70 20.30 8.40
C ASP A 48 16.60 20.76 9.57
N PRO A 49 16.49 20.11 10.74
CA PRO A 49 17.35 20.44 11.86
C PRO A 49 18.80 20.04 11.56
N GLU A 50 19.74 20.87 12.00
CA GLU A 50 21.17 20.62 11.80
C GLU A 50 21.80 20.09 13.10
N PRO A 51 22.59 18.99 13.02
CA PRO A 51 23.30 18.46 14.19
C PRO A 51 24.31 19.47 14.72
N LEU A 52 24.63 19.36 16.02
CA LEU A 52 25.75 20.10 16.59
C LEU A 52 27.08 19.66 15.92
N PRO A 53 27.88 20.60 15.38
CA PRO A 53 29.16 20.24 14.76
C PRO A 53 30.19 19.82 15.83
N ALA A 54 31.22 19.08 15.42
CA ALA A 54 32.20 18.50 16.35
C ALA A 54 32.99 19.54 17.18
N ASP A 55 33.10 20.77 16.68
CA ASP A 55 33.74 21.91 17.34
C ASP A 55 32.77 22.72 18.23
N PHE A 56 31.47 22.42 18.21
CA PHE A 56 30.48 23.03 19.08
C PHE A 56 30.82 22.81 20.55
N ARG A 57 30.62 23.83 21.38
CA ARG A 57 30.79 23.74 22.83
C ARG A 57 29.60 24.32 23.56
N TYR A 58 29.17 23.62 24.62
CA TYR A 58 28.13 24.14 25.51
C TYR A 58 28.58 25.43 26.18
N GLU A 59 27.61 26.32 26.43
CA GLU A 59 27.83 27.55 27.18
C GLU A 59 28.23 27.21 28.63
N ASP A 60 29.17 27.96 29.19
CA ASP A 60 29.57 27.81 30.60
C ASP A 60 28.53 28.47 31.53
N LYS A 61 27.35 27.82 31.60
CA LYS A 61 26.21 28.23 32.43
C LYS A 61 25.57 27.04 33.14
N ALA A 62 24.70 27.34 34.11
CA ALA A 62 23.84 26.34 34.71
C ALA A 62 22.62 26.07 33.81
N TYR A 63 22.40 24.80 33.48
CA TYR A 63 21.27 24.27 32.73
C TYR A 63 20.16 23.86 33.70
N THR A 64 19.60 24.84 34.39
CA THR A 64 18.65 24.64 35.52
C THR A 64 17.43 25.55 35.43
N ARG A 65 17.17 26.13 34.26
CA ARG A 65 16.13 27.13 34.06
C ARG A 65 15.25 26.77 32.87
N GLU A 66 13.98 27.13 32.96
CA GLU A 66 13.00 27.03 31.88
C GLU A 66 12.94 28.39 31.16
N HIS A 67 13.86 28.65 30.22
CA HIS A 67 13.92 29.93 29.53
C HIS A 67 12.94 30.02 28.37
N SER A 68 12.65 28.90 27.71
CA SER A 68 11.91 28.93 26.46
C SER A 68 11.07 27.70 26.16
N TYR A 69 10.13 27.87 25.22
CA TYR A 69 9.34 26.79 24.61
C TYR A 69 9.08 27.12 23.13
N CYS A 70 8.75 26.13 22.30
CA CYS A 70 8.49 26.37 20.88
C CYS A 70 7.28 27.29 20.66
N PRO A 71 7.30 28.22 19.68
CA PRO A 71 6.13 29.02 19.34
C PRO A 71 4.97 28.12 18.93
N GLN A 72 3.81 28.36 19.53
CA GLN A 72 2.63 27.52 19.41
C GLN A 72 1.38 28.36 19.68
N PRO A 73 0.23 28.01 19.07
CA PRO A 73 -1.02 28.70 19.34
C PRO A 73 -1.54 28.40 20.76
N HIS A 74 -2.22 29.38 21.37
CA HIS A 74 -2.77 29.30 22.72
C HIS A 74 -4.18 28.68 22.79
N ASN A 75 -4.87 28.48 21.66
CA ASN A 75 -6.21 27.91 21.59
C ASN A 75 -6.22 26.38 21.77
N ASP A 76 -5.72 25.90 22.89
CA ASP A 76 -5.38 24.50 23.14
C ASP A 76 -6.56 23.58 23.51
N GLY A 77 -7.80 24.03 23.31
CA GLY A 77 -9.06 23.26 23.47
C GLY A 77 -9.10 22.39 24.72
N GLN A 78 -8.67 21.14 24.58
CA GLN A 78 -8.49 20.12 25.62
C GLN A 78 -7.75 20.53 26.89
N ALA A 79 -6.95 21.60 26.86
CA ALA A 79 -6.23 22.09 28.03
C ALA A 79 -6.80 23.39 28.62
N GLN A 80 -8.00 23.81 28.18
CA GLN A 80 -8.73 24.93 28.77
C GLN A 80 -8.87 24.74 30.30
N GLY A 81 -8.54 25.79 31.06
CA GLY A 81 -8.62 25.80 32.52
C GLY A 81 -7.32 25.47 33.27
N LYS A 82 -6.30 24.90 32.62
CA LYS A 82 -4.95 24.79 33.22
C LYS A 82 -4.18 26.09 33.03
N LEU A 83 -3.39 26.48 34.04
CA LEU A 83 -2.45 27.59 33.91
C LEU A 83 -1.52 27.33 32.73
N PHE A 84 -1.30 28.35 31.90
CA PHE A 84 -0.55 28.18 30.66
C PHE A 84 0.92 27.78 30.95
N GLU A 85 1.51 28.37 31.99
CA GLU A 85 2.84 28.01 32.49
C GLU A 85 2.96 26.54 32.91
N ASP A 86 1.90 25.91 33.44
CA ASP A 86 1.92 24.47 33.76
C ASP A 86 2.00 23.58 32.52
N LYS A 87 1.66 24.12 31.36
CA LYS A 87 1.71 23.41 30.08
C LYS A 87 3.07 23.56 29.40
N VAL A 88 3.67 24.75 29.48
CA VAL A 88 4.85 25.10 28.67
C VAL A 88 6.13 25.43 29.45
N GLY A 89 6.05 25.56 30.78
CA GLY A 89 7.11 26.06 31.65
C GLY A 89 7.04 27.57 31.86
N LEU A 90 7.93 28.10 32.69
CA LEU A 90 8.00 29.54 33.06
C LEU A 90 8.63 30.46 32.00
N GLY A 91 9.08 29.88 30.88
CA GLY A 91 9.82 30.57 29.83
C GLY A 91 8.97 31.41 28.87
N LYS A 92 9.57 31.82 27.76
CA LYS A 92 8.92 32.57 26.66
C LYS A 92 9.00 31.81 25.33
N PRO A 93 8.11 32.08 24.36
CA PRO A 93 8.17 31.39 23.07
C PRO A 93 9.48 31.76 22.33
N SER A 94 10.17 30.77 21.79
CA SER A 94 11.42 30.91 21.04
C SER A 94 11.52 29.83 19.97
N GLU A 95 11.83 30.21 18.72
CA GLU A 95 12.10 29.23 17.66
C GLU A 95 13.33 28.36 17.96
N ASN A 96 14.25 28.83 18.80
CA ASN A 96 15.37 28.01 19.30
C ASN A 96 14.93 27.08 20.43
N CYS A 97 14.06 26.12 20.10
CA CYS A 97 13.49 25.17 21.04
C CYS A 97 13.98 23.72 20.86
N LEU A 98 15.09 23.53 20.14
CA LEU A 98 15.69 22.21 19.89
C LEU A 98 16.62 21.80 21.02
N PHE A 99 16.02 21.51 22.18
CA PHE A 99 16.72 21.07 23.38
C PHE A 99 16.02 19.88 24.04
N VAL A 100 16.74 19.20 24.92
CA VAL A 100 16.21 18.14 25.79
C VAL A 100 16.32 18.55 27.26
N ASN A 101 15.39 18.03 28.07
CA ASN A 101 15.53 18.01 29.53
C ASN A 101 15.92 16.59 29.95
N ILE A 102 17.02 16.45 30.69
CA ILE A 102 17.56 15.16 31.12
C ILE A 102 17.41 15.06 32.63
N VAL A 103 16.87 13.93 33.08
CA VAL A 103 16.65 13.63 34.49
C VAL A 103 17.26 12.27 34.82
N CYS A 104 18.19 12.25 35.76
CA CYS A 104 18.89 11.05 36.21
C CYS A 104 18.46 10.71 37.65
N PRO A 105 18.44 9.42 38.02
CA PRO A 105 18.01 9.01 39.35
C PRO A 105 18.97 9.52 40.43
N PRO A 106 18.57 9.50 41.72
CA PRO A 106 19.43 9.89 42.84
C PRO A 106 20.76 9.12 42.89
N THR A 107 20.80 7.88 42.38
CA THR A 107 22.02 7.06 42.32
C THR A 107 23.06 7.59 41.34
N PHE A 108 22.72 8.52 40.43
CA PHE A 108 23.67 9.18 39.55
C PHE A 108 24.57 10.17 40.33
N PRO A 109 25.90 10.21 40.09
CA PRO A 109 26.63 9.50 39.03
C PRO A 109 27.27 8.16 39.46
N ALA A 110 26.97 7.65 40.66
CA ALA A 110 27.57 6.43 41.19
C ALA A 110 27.17 5.17 40.41
N GLU A 111 25.94 5.13 39.90
CA GLU A 111 25.43 4.06 39.04
C GLU A 111 25.48 4.47 37.56
N GLN A 112 25.74 3.48 36.68
CA GLN A 112 25.91 3.64 35.24
C GLN A 112 25.22 2.50 34.50
N GLY A 113 24.94 2.66 33.20
CA GLY A 113 24.26 1.64 32.39
C GLY A 113 22.76 1.54 32.67
N LEU A 114 22.17 2.64 33.14
CA LEU A 114 20.75 2.73 33.51
C LEU A 114 19.85 2.67 32.26
N PRO A 115 18.64 2.10 32.34
CA PRO A 115 17.66 2.19 31.27
C PRO A 115 17.36 3.65 30.91
N VAL A 116 17.12 3.92 29.63
CA VAL A 116 16.84 5.28 29.13
C VAL A 116 15.42 5.35 28.57
N LYS A 117 14.62 6.28 29.07
CA LYS A 117 13.27 6.57 28.59
C LYS A 117 13.26 7.93 27.90
N VAL A 118 12.90 7.95 26.62
CA VAL A 118 12.79 9.19 25.83
C VAL A 118 11.32 9.53 25.64
N TYR A 119 10.86 10.61 26.28
CA TYR A 119 9.48 11.05 26.23
C TYR A 119 9.26 12.12 25.15
N ILE A 120 8.34 11.84 24.23
CA ILE A 120 7.83 12.78 23.24
C ILE A 120 6.47 13.30 23.72
N HIS A 121 6.38 14.60 24.00
CA HIS A 121 5.14 15.19 24.51
C HIS A 121 4.02 15.24 23.46
N GLY A 122 2.78 15.21 23.94
CA GLY A 122 1.56 15.32 23.13
C GLY A 122 1.18 16.76 22.76
N GLY A 123 -0.10 16.96 22.39
CA GLY A 123 -0.70 18.27 22.07
C GLY A 123 -1.03 18.48 20.58
N PHE A 124 -1.63 17.48 19.92
CA PHE A 124 -2.04 17.50 18.49
C PHE A 124 -0.95 17.82 17.46
N LEU A 125 0.33 17.85 17.87
CA LEU A 125 1.44 18.46 17.12
C LEU A 125 1.30 19.98 16.97
N GLN A 126 0.34 20.62 17.63
CA GLN A 126 0.12 22.07 17.61
C GLN A 126 0.79 22.76 18.78
N PHE A 127 0.72 22.16 19.96
CA PHE A 127 1.18 22.71 21.23
C PHE A 127 1.84 21.62 22.10
N GLY A 128 2.48 22.02 23.19
CA GLY A 128 3.21 21.16 24.12
C GLY A 128 4.63 21.66 24.41
N SER A 129 5.27 21.06 25.41
CA SER A 129 6.62 21.42 25.85
C SER A 129 7.26 20.28 26.65
N PRO A 130 8.60 20.11 26.58
CA PRO A 130 9.32 19.21 27.48
C PRO A 130 9.32 19.69 28.95
N HIS A 131 8.92 20.94 29.20
CA HIS A 131 8.80 21.55 30.54
C HIS A 131 7.44 21.30 31.21
N GLY A 132 6.48 20.67 30.51
CA GLY A 132 5.12 20.49 31.02
C GLY A 132 5.08 19.82 32.40
N LEU A 133 4.33 20.42 33.34
CA LEU A 133 4.30 20.03 34.75
C LEU A 133 3.83 18.58 34.97
N GLY A 134 2.91 18.12 34.11
CA GLY A 134 2.38 16.76 34.15
C GLY A 134 3.32 15.70 33.56
N SER A 135 4.44 16.10 32.95
CA SER A 135 5.46 15.21 32.35
C SER A 135 6.83 15.36 33.04
N GLN A 136 6.86 15.96 34.23
CA GLN A 136 8.05 16.06 35.07
C GLN A 136 8.55 14.67 35.48
N ALA A 137 9.76 14.33 35.07
CA ALA A 137 10.26 12.96 35.14
C ALA A 137 11.08 12.63 36.40
N GLN A 138 11.32 13.58 37.30
CA GLN A 138 12.15 13.35 38.50
C GLN A 138 11.59 12.29 39.44
N TYR A 139 10.27 12.12 39.48
CA TYR A 139 9.63 11.13 40.34
C TYR A 139 9.79 9.71 39.79
N ILE A 140 9.42 9.49 38.51
CA ILE A 140 9.60 8.19 37.87
C ILE A 140 11.07 7.79 37.76
N SER A 141 11.95 8.75 37.47
CA SER A 141 13.40 8.52 37.42
C SER A 141 13.91 8.02 38.78
N ALA A 142 13.52 8.67 39.88
CA ALA A 142 13.91 8.26 41.23
C ALA A 142 13.30 6.92 41.64
N GLU A 143 12.01 6.69 41.37
CA GLU A 143 11.30 5.45 41.74
C GLU A 143 11.83 4.22 40.99
N ARG A 144 12.16 4.37 39.69
CA ARG A 144 12.51 3.23 38.82
C ARG A 144 14.00 3.08 38.57
N SER A 145 14.83 4.02 39.04
CA SER A 145 16.26 4.09 38.71
C SER A 145 16.49 4.10 37.19
N GLU A 146 15.85 5.06 36.52
CA GLU A 146 15.90 5.20 35.05
C GLU A 146 16.31 6.62 34.67
N VAL A 147 17.04 6.78 33.57
CA VAL A 147 17.33 8.09 32.98
C VAL A 147 16.17 8.47 32.06
N TRP A 148 15.59 9.65 32.29
CA TRP A 148 14.49 10.17 31.49
C TRP A 148 14.94 11.38 30.67
N VAL A 149 14.52 11.44 29.41
CA VAL A 149 14.82 12.54 28.49
C VAL A 149 13.54 13.05 27.85
N ASN A 150 13.14 14.28 28.17
CA ASN A 150 11.99 14.93 27.54
C ASN A 150 12.47 15.79 26.36
N VAL A 151 11.88 15.59 25.18
CA VAL A 151 12.35 16.21 23.93
C VAL A 151 11.50 17.43 23.55
N GLY A 152 12.14 18.58 23.31
CA GLY A 152 11.55 19.71 22.61
C GLY A 152 11.69 19.58 21.10
N TYR A 153 10.63 19.87 20.34
CA TYR A 153 10.58 19.76 18.88
C TYR A 153 9.62 20.80 18.28
N ARG A 154 9.83 21.23 17.04
CA ARG A 154 8.98 22.25 16.40
C ARG A 154 7.54 21.77 16.22
N LEU A 155 6.59 22.68 16.46
CA LEU A 155 5.15 22.42 16.48
C LEU A 155 4.42 23.24 15.41
N SER A 156 3.15 22.91 15.19
CA SER A 156 2.21 23.61 14.31
C SER A 156 2.83 23.91 12.93
N ALA A 157 2.59 25.08 12.36
CA ALA A 157 3.15 25.49 11.07
C ALA A 157 4.68 25.39 11.03
N PHE A 158 5.38 25.69 12.12
CA PHE A 158 6.86 25.65 12.19
C PHE A 158 7.42 24.24 12.01
N GLY A 159 6.71 23.23 12.51
CA GLY A 159 7.10 21.82 12.41
C GLY A 159 6.52 21.08 11.20
N PHE A 160 5.36 21.50 10.70
CA PHE A 160 4.52 20.64 9.85
C PHE A 160 3.89 21.31 8.63
N LEU A 161 4.22 22.58 8.32
CA LEU A 161 3.81 23.20 7.06
C LEU A 161 4.44 22.48 5.87
N ALA A 162 3.63 22.11 4.87
CA ALA A 162 4.07 21.42 3.67
C ALA A 162 3.33 21.92 2.42
N SER A 163 3.99 21.85 1.27
CA SER A 163 3.44 22.12 -0.06
C SER A 163 4.39 21.53 -1.10
N ASP A 164 3.90 21.12 -2.26
CA ASP A 164 4.77 20.81 -3.42
C ASP A 164 4.95 22.01 -4.35
N SER A 165 4.20 23.11 -4.14
CA SER A 165 4.34 24.36 -4.89
C SER A 165 4.02 25.58 -4.00
N PRO A 166 5.04 26.34 -3.54
CA PRO A 166 6.47 26.06 -3.68
C PRO A 166 6.87 24.78 -2.93
N PRO A 167 7.95 24.10 -3.35
CA PRO A 167 8.36 22.84 -2.74
C PRO A 167 8.81 23.04 -1.29
N LEU A 168 8.08 22.40 -0.37
CA LEU A 168 8.29 22.43 1.07
C LEU A 168 7.91 21.05 1.65
N SER A 169 8.91 20.32 2.13
CA SER A 169 8.74 18.91 2.52
C SER A 169 7.87 18.69 3.76
N GLY A 170 7.75 19.68 4.65
CA GLY A 170 7.14 19.48 5.97
C GLY A 170 7.92 18.48 6.83
N ASN A 171 7.23 17.89 7.82
CA ASN A 171 7.75 16.88 8.76
C ASN A 171 8.98 17.30 9.58
N PHE A 172 9.30 18.59 9.65
CA PHE A 172 10.44 19.13 10.40
C PHE A 172 10.39 18.74 11.88
N GLY A 173 9.20 18.78 12.51
CA GLY A 173 9.04 18.36 13.90
C GLY A 173 9.37 16.89 14.15
N PHE A 174 9.14 15.99 13.18
CA PHE A 174 9.58 14.59 13.31
C PHE A 174 11.08 14.43 13.09
N ARG A 175 11.67 15.22 12.19
CA ARG A 175 13.11 15.25 11.96
C ARG A 175 13.86 15.78 13.20
N ASP A 176 13.28 16.74 13.91
CA ASP A 176 13.78 17.25 15.19
C ASP A 176 13.88 16.11 16.22
N GLN A 177 12.78 15.37 16.39
CA GLN A 177 12.72 14.22 17.31
C GLN A 177 13.71 13.12 16.92
N TRP A 178 13.87 12.83 15.63
CA TRP A 178 14.85 11.85 15.16
C TRP A 178 16.28 12.28 15.46
N LEU A 179 16.61 13.55 15.21
CA LEU A 179 17.93 14.10 15.53
C LEU A 179 18.18 14.09 17.04
N ALA A 180 17.17 14.37 17.87
CA ALA A 180 17.27 14.22 19.31
C ALA A 180 17.60 12.78 19.72
N LEU A 181 16.95 11.76 19.10
CA LEU A 181 17.26 10.35 19.37
C LEU A 181 18.69 9.98 19.01
N LEU A 182 19.22 10.48 17.90
CA LEU A 182 20.63 10.29 17.53
C LEU A 182 21.56 10.96 18.54
N TRP A 183 21.28 12.20 18.94
CA TRP A 183 22.06 12.89 19.96
C TRP A 183 22.03 12.14 21.30
N ILE A 184 20.86 11.65 21.73
CA ILE A 184 20.71 10.85 22.96
C ILE A 184 21.56 9.58 22.86
N LYS A 185 21.47 8.84 21.75
CA LYS A 185 22.26 7.63 21.51
C LYS A 185 23.77 7.88 21.68
N ASP A 186 24.25 9.04 21.25
CA ASP A 186 25.67 9.38 21.29
C ASP A 186 26.14 9.98 22.62
N ASN A 187 25.24 10.56 23.44
CA ASN A 187 25.64 11.37 24.61
C ASN A 187 25.14 10.84 25.96
N ILE A 188 24.11 9.97 25.99
CA ILE A 188 23.40 9.63 27.23
C ILE A 188 24.25 8.88 28.25
N SER A 189 25.34 8.23 27.82
CA SER A 189 26.31 7.60 28.74
C SER A 189 26.95 8.60 29.70
N SER A 190 27.11 9.86 29.30
CA SER A 190 27.62 10.91 30.21
C SER A 190 26.68 11.11 31.40
N PHE A 191 25.38 10.84 31.21
CA PHE A 191 24.31 11.01 32.17
C PHE A 191 23.92 9.70 32.88
N GLY A 192 24.76 8.66 32.80
CA GLY A 192 24.52 7.37 33.46
C GLY A 192 23.69 6.37 32.66
N GLY A 193 23.15 6.77 31.50
CA GLY A 193 22.28 5.93 30.69
C GLY A 193 23.03 4.93 29.80
N ASP A 194 22.42 3.77 29.55
CA ASP A 194 22.88 2.81 28.56
C ASP A 194 22.31 3.18 27.17
N PRO A 195 23.15 3.57 26.20
CA PRO A 195 22.69 3.92 24.87
C PRO A 195 22.07 2.73 24.12
N ASN A 196 22.26 1.49 24.59
CA ASN A 196 21.69 0.28 24.01
C ASN A 196 20.39 -0.18 24.69
N ARG A 197 19.86 0.61 25.63
CA ARG A 197 18.58 0.35 26.33
C ARG A 197 17.70 1.59 26.31
N ILE A 198 17.49 2.13 25.11
CA ILE A 198 16.64 3.31 24.87
C ILE A 198 15.24 2.84 24.50
N GLU A 199 14.24 3.28 25.27
CA GLU A 199 12.82 3.15 24.96
C GLU A 199 12.23 4.52 24.62
N VAL A 200 11.65 4.64 23.44
CA VAL A 200 10.94 5.86 23.04
C VAL A 200 9.47 5.74 23.41
N ASN A 201 8.94 6.71 24.16
CA ASN A 201 7.56 6.71 24.61
C ASN A 201 6.88 8.05 24.35
N GLY A 202 5.57 8.03 24.19
CA GLY A 202 4.81 9.25 23.94
C GLY A 202 3.34 9.09 24.22
N LEU A 203 2.70 10.22 24.53
CA LEU A 203 1.26 10.33 24.80
C LEU A 203 0.58 11.12 23.69
N SER A 204 -0.59 10.68 23.22
CA SER A 204 -1.39 11.43 22.25
C SER A 204 -0.62 11.68 20.94
N ALA A 205 -0.45 12.94 20.52
CA ALA A 205 0.43 13.32 19.42
C ALA A 205 1.90 12.86 19.59
N GLY A 206 2.35 12.64 20.83
CA GLY A 206 3.61 11.98 21.13
C GLY A 206 3.60 10.51 20.72
N ALA A 207 2.54 9.76 21.03
CA ALA A 207 2.37 8.37 20.55
C ALA A 207 2.26 8.32 19.02
N HIS A 208 1.57 9.28 18.40
CA HIS A 208 1.57 9.46 16.94
C HIS A 208 2.99 9.65 16.40
N SER A 209 3.78 10.49 17.05
CA SER A 209 5.19 10.73 16.71
C SER A 209 6.04 9.47 16.87
N VAL A 210 5.89 8.72 17.97
CA VAL A 210 6.55 7.42 18.16
C VAL A 210 6.22 6.46 17.02
N HIS A 211 4.96 6.41 16.59
CA HIS A 211 4.58 5.58 15.45
C HIS A 211 5.24 6.04 14.13
N GLN A 212 5.37 7.35 13.92
CA GLN A 212 6.11 7.91 12.77
C GLN A 212 7.59 7.52 12.82
N LEU A 213 8.23 7.60 13.98
CA LEU A 213 9.63 7.24 14.19
C LEU A 213 9.85 5.73 13.96
N LEU A 214 8.93 4.88 14.39
CA LEU A 214 8.94 3.45 14.07
C LEU A 214 8.84 3.21 12.56
N HIS A 215 7.94 3.92 11.86
CA HIS A 215 7.84 3.82 10.40
C HIS A 215 9.13 4.24 9.71
N PHE A 216 9.74 5.35 10.13
CA PHE A 216 11.03 5.81 9.61
C PHE A 216 12.14 4.78 9.88
N ALA A 217 12.25 4.31 11.12
CA ALA A 217 13.22 3.29 11.52
C ALA A 217 13.10 2.01 10.66
N SER A 218 11.87 1.58 10.35
CA SER A 218 11.61 0.40 9.52
C SER A 218 12.08 0.52 8.07
N HIS A 219 12.49 1.71 7.62
CA HIS A 219 13.02 1.95 6.27
C HIS A 219 14.48 2.39 6.26
N LEU A 220 15.16 2.38 7.41
CA LEU A 220 16.59 2.61 7.45
C LEU A 220 17.34 1.63 6.53
N PRO A 221 18.48 2.02 5.94
CA PRO A 221 19.30 1.13 5.13
C PRO A 221 19.66 -0.18 5.85
N GLU A 222 19.85 -1.25 5.10
CA GLU A 222 20.25 -2.55 5.66
C GLU A 222 21.53 -2.41 6.51
N GLY A 223 21.58 -3.10 7.66
CA GLY A 223 22.69 -3.00 8.61
C GLY A 223 22.68 -1.78 9.53
N VAL A 224 21.87 -0.75 9.25
CA VAL A 224 21.73 0.42 10.14
C VAL A 224 20.66 0.13 11.21
N PRO A 225 21.00 0.11 12.51
CA PRO A 225 20.04 -0.12 13.58
C PRO A 225 19.21 1.13 13.89
N ALA A 226 18.06 0.94 14.52
CA ALA A 226 17.32 2.05 15.13
C ALA A 226 18.09 2.61 16.34
N PRO A 227 17.97 3.91 16.66
CA PRO A 227 18.59 4.51 17.85
C PRO A 227 17.87 4.12 19.16
N PHE A 228 16.88 3.24 19.11
CA PHE A 228 16.10 2.76 20.25
C PHE A 228 15.78 1.27 20.10
N THR A 229 15.46 0.62 21.22
CA THR A 229 15.22 -0.83 21.29
C THR A 229 13.76 -1.19 21.57
N SER A 230 12.95 -0.29 22.10
CA SER A 230 11.53 -0.53 22.35
C SER A 230 10.73 0.77 22.22
N ALA A 231 9.41 0.66 22.15
CA ALA A 231 8.53 1.81 22.03
C ALA A 231 7.22 1.66 22.84
N VAL A 232 6.72 2.77 23.41
CA VAL A 232 5.43 2.82 24.13
C VAL A 232 4.54 3.93 23.54
N LEU A 233 3.36 3.54 23.06
CA LEU A 233 2.38 4.42 22.43
C LEU A 233 1.14 4.53 23.33
N GLN A 234 1.00 5.66 24.01
CA GLN A 234 -0.13 5.92 24.91
C GLN A 234 -1.23 6.70 24.18
N SER A 235 -2.38 6.06 23.97
CA SER A 235 -3.61 6.66 23.43
C SER A 235 -3.49 7.28 22.03
N ASN A 236 -2.67 6.74 21.14
CA ASN A 236 -2.70 7.09 19.72
C ASN A 236 -1.92 6.09 18.86
N SER A 237 -2.28 5.96 17.59
CA SER A 237 -1.46 5.37 16.54
C SER A 237 -1.96 5.90 15.17
N ILE A 238 -1.25 5.59 14.09
CA ILE A 238 -1.59 6.08 12.75
C ILE A 238 -2.64 5.15 12.13
N VAL A 239 -3.79 5.72 11.72
CA VAL A 239 -4.90 4.95 11.11
C VAL A 239 -4.81 4.87 9.58
N CYS A 240 -4.35 5.95 8.94
CA CYS A 240 -4.25 6.08 7.49
C CYS A 240 -2.98 6.83 7.09
N ALA A 241 -2.57 6.68 5.83
CA ALA A 241 -1.45 7.46 5.29
C ALA A 241 -1.76 8.98 5.43
N PRO A 242 -0.76 9.80 5.81
CA PRO A 242 -0.95 11.24 5.86
C PRO A 242 -1.25 11.86 4.48
N ARG A 243 -1.71 13.11 4.46
CA ARG A 243 -1.91 13.87 3.22
C ARG A 243 -0.57 14.14 2.53
N THR A 244 -0.58 14.13 1.20
CA THR A 244 0.58 14.52 0.39
C THR A 244 0.78 16.05 0.40
N PRO A 245 1.98 16.57 0.11
CA PRO A 245 2.20 18.01 -0.03
C PRO A 245 1.27 18.67 -1.07
N ALA A 246 0.91 17.96 -2.15
CA ALA A 246 -0.07 18.42 -3.14
C ALA A 246 -1.46 18.68 -2.55
N GLU A 247 -1.93 17.78 -1.67
CA GLU A 247 -3.21 17.93 -0.97
C GLU A 247 -3.18 19.04 0.09
N LEU A 248 -1.98 19.47 0.51
CA LEU A 248 -1.78 20.52 1.51
C LEU A 248 -1.57 21.92 0.90
N ARG A 249 -1.52 22.05 -0.43
CA ARG A 249 -1.48 23.37 -1.10
C ARG A 249 -2.54 24.36 -0.60
N PRO A 250 -3.83 23.96 -0.38
CA PRO A 250 -4.83 24.90 0.12
C PRO A 250 -4.50 25.43 1.52
N GLN A 251 -3.92 24.59 2.39
CA GLN A 251 -3.49 25.02 3.74
C GLN A 251 -2.33 26.02 3.66
N PHE A 252 -1.34 25.77 2.78
CA PHE A 252 -0.25 26.72 2.54
C PHE A 252 -0.77 28.06 1.99
N ALA A 253 -1.69 28.01 1.01
CA ALA A 253 -2.29 29.20 0.43
C ALA A 253 -3.06 30.03 1.46
N ALA A 254 -3.91 29.38 2.26
CA ALA A 254 -4.68 30.04 3.31
C ALA A 254 -3.78 30.73 4.36
N LEU A 255 -2.68 30.08 4.75
CA LEU A 255 -1.71 30.70 5.66
C LEU A 255 -1.07 31.95 5.05
N CYS A 256 -0.64 31.88 3.78
CA CYS A 256 -0.06 33.02 3.07
C CYS A 256 -1.07 34.17 2.95
N GLU A 257 -2.30 33.88 2.53
CA GLU A 257 -3.36 34.87 2.35
C GLU A 257 -3.72 35.56 3.66
N ALA A 258 -3.86 34.80 4.76
CA ALA A 258 -4.10 35.35 6.10
C ALA A 258 -2.97 36.30 6.56
N LEU A 259 -1.74 36.05 6.11
CA LEU A 259 -0.55 36.87 6.37
C LEU A 259 -0.28 37.92 5.28
N LYS A 260 -1.20 38.11 4.32
CA LYS A 260 -1.10 39.09 3.22
C LYS A 260 0.13 38.84 2.32
N ILE A 261 0.45 37.57 2.10
CA ILE A 261 1.46 37.08 1.17
C ILE A 261 0.73 36.41 0.00
N ASP A 262 1.10 36.73 -1.23
CA ASP A 262 0.56 36.05 -2.41
C ASP A 262 1.18 34.64 -2.51
N PRO A 263 0.39 33.55 -2.36
CA PRO A 263 0.91 32.19 -2.39
C PRO A 263 1.46 31.77 -3.75
N ALA A 264 1.09 32.47 -4.84
CA ALA A 264 1.61 32.21 -6.18
C ALA A 264 2.93 32.92 -6.45
N SER A 265 3.36 33.85 -5.58
CA SER A 265 4.60 34.59 -5.76
C SER A 265 5.82 33.68 -5.61
N PRO A 266 6.86 33.79 -6.48
CA PRO A 266 8.07 32.98 -6.37
C PRO A 266 8.84 33.19 -5.06
N ASP A 267 8.65 34.34 -4.41
CA ASP A 267 9.25 34.70 -3.12
C ASP A 267 8.35 34.39 -1.90
N ALA A 268 7.20 33.75 -2.08
CA ALA A 268 6.21 33.54 -1.02
C ALA A 268 6.81 32.85 0.22
N LEU A 269 7.62 31.81 0.01
CA LEU A 269 8.29 31.09 1.10
C LEU A 269 9.35 31.95 1.81
N GLU A 270 10.09 32.78 1.07
CA GLU A 270 11.07 33.71 1.66
C GLU A 270 10.38 34.76 2.52
N ARG A 271 9.29 35.34 2.00
CA ARG A 271 8.46 36.28 2.76
C ARG A 271 7.87 35.64 4.00
N LEU A 272 7.40 34.38 3.90
CA LEU A 272 6.86 33.64 5.04
C LEU A 272 7.92 33.35 6.12
N ARG A 273 9.18 33.12 5.73
CA ARG A 273 10.30 32.98 6.68
C ARG A 273 10.58 34.27 7.46
N ALA A 274 10.27 35.43 6.90
CA ALA A 274 10.49 36.73 7.54
C ALA A 274 9.35 37.16 8.50
N VAL A 275 8.20 36.46 8.49
CA VAL A 275 7.04 36.81 9.34
C VAL A 275 7.38 36.59 10.83
N PRO A 276 7.01 37.49 11.75
CA PRO A 276 7.14 37.22 13.19
C PRO A 276 6.38 35.95 13.60
N ALA A 277 6.98 35.12 14.46
CA ALA A 277 6.36 33.85 14.87
C ALA A 277 4.98 34.05 15.52
N GLU A 278 4.80 35.14 16.27
CA GLU A 278 3.52 35.53 16.90
C GLU A 278 2.42 35.86 15.89
N ASP A 279 2.76 36.34 14.70
CA ASP A 279 1.78 36.64 13.66
C ASP A 279 1.26 35.33 13.04
N ILE A 280 2.15 34.35 12.84
CA ILE A 280 1.80 33.01 12.37
C ILE A 280 0.88 32.31 13.38
N THR A 281 1.24 32.32 14.67
CA THR A 281 0.39 31.70 15.69
C THR A 281 -0.96 32.42 15.82
N ARG A 282 -0.98 33.76 15.74
CA ARG A 282 -2.22 34.54 15.83
C ARG A 282 -3.21 34.21 14.71
N VAL A 283 -2.78 34.09 13.45
CA VAL A 283 -3.71 33.77 12.35
C VAL A 283 -4.29 32.36 12.48
N ILE A 284 -3.55 31.44 13.10
CA ILE A 284 -4.03 30.08 13.43
C ILE A 284 -5.03 30.14 14.59
N GLU A 285 -4.73 30.91 15.64
CA GLU A 285 -5.59 31.08 16.82
C GLU A 285 -6.95 31.71 16.47
N THR A 286 -6.97 32.65 15.53
CA THR A 286 -8.19 33.35 15.12
C THR A 286 -8.97 32.63 14.01
N ASP A 287 -8.60 31.39 13.67
CA ASP A 287 -9.15 30.60 12.55
C ASP A 287 -9.16 31.38 11.21
N ALA A 288 -8.21 32.29 11.00
CA ALA A 288 -8.16 33.14 9.79
C ALA A 288 -7.87 32.33 8.52
N LEU A 289 -7.36 31.10 8.68
CA LEU A 289 -7.13 30.14 7.62
C LEU A 289 -8.40 29.37 7.23
N GLY A 290 -9.51 29.55 7.95
CA GLY A 290 -10.68 28.69 7.89
C GLY A 290 -10.61 27.53 8.88
N MET A 291 -11.77 27.04 9.31
CA MET A 291 -11.86 26.02 10.36
C MET A 291 -11.13 24.74 9.95
N GLU A 292 -11.18 24.30 8.70
CA GLU A 292 -10.61 23.02 8.27
C GLU A 292 -9.09 23.04 8.04
N LEU A 293 -8.45 24.22 8.01
CA LEU A 293 -7.05 24.40 7.60
C LEU A 293 -6.11 24.82 8.74
N GLY A 294 -6.62 25.13 9.94
CA GLY A 294 -5.82 25.61 11.08
C GLY A 294 -4.93 24.56 11.78
N THR A 295 -5.04 23.26 11.43
CA THR A 295 -4.29 22.18 12.10
C THR A 295 -3.19 21.63 11.19
N PHE A 296 -1.93 21.76 11.61
CA PHE A 296 -0.77 21.31 10.84
C PHE A 296 -0.30 19.93 11.29
N ARG A 297 -0.33 18.93 10.40
CA ARG A 297 0.00 17.53 10.71
C ARG A 297 1.13 17.03 9.83
N GLY A 298 1.69 15.89 10.18
CA GLY A 298 2.62 15.18 9.31
C GLY A 298 2.07 14.98 7.90
N CYS A 299 2.95 14.98 6.91
CA CYS A 299 2.60 14.77 5.51
C CYS A 299 3.35 13.56 4.93
N TRP A 300 2.84 13.03 3.82
CA TRP A 300 3.47 11.95 3.06
C TRP A 300 4.24 12.55 1.88
N ASP A 301 5.48 12.99 2.15
CA ASP A 301 6.35 13.72 1.22
C ASP A 301 7.29 12.83 0.39
N GLY A 302 7.24 11.51 0.58
CA GLY A 302 8.12 10.54 -0.06
C GLY A 302 9.56 10.49 0.50
N LYS A 303 9.94 11.44 1.35
CA LYS A 303 11.29 11.55 1.93
C LYS A 303 11.35 11.09 3.38
N TRP A 304 10.43 11.55 4.23
CA TRP A 304 10.29 11.09 5.61
C TRP A 304 9.61 9.73 5.67
N LEU A 305 8.59 9.50 4.85
CA LEU A 305 7.97 8.20 4.68
C LEU A 305 8.01 7.83 3.20
N PRO A 306 8.42 6.59 2.84
CA PRO A 306 8.59 6.21 1.44
C PRO A 306 7.26 6.25 0.67
N GLU A 307 7.36 6.54 -0.63
CA GLU A 307 6.21 6.62 -1.56
C GLU A 307 5.59 5.25 -1.87
N SER A 308 6.32 4.16 -1.65
CA SER A 308 5.77 2.83 -1.84
C SER A 308 6.51 1.70 -1.11
N PRO A 309 5.76 0.72 -0.57
CA PRO A 309 4.31 0.77 -0.36
C PRO A 309 3.95 1.91 0.60
N ASN A 310 2.73 2.43 0.55
CA ASN A 310 2.36 3.50 1.48
C ASN A 310 2.53 3.02 2.94
N PRO A 311 2.76 3.89 3.93
CA PRO A 311 3.17 3.47 5.27
C PRO A 311 2.22 2.46 5.92
N MET A 312 0.91 2.64 5.74
CA MET A 312 -0.08 1.74 6.32
C MET A 312 -0.24 0.44 5.52
N GLN A 313 0.13 0.40 4.24
CA GLN A 313 0.27 -0.85 3.47
C GLN A 313 1.52 -1.61 3.90
N TRP A 314 2.63 -0.91 4.11
CA TRP A 314 3.87 -1.48 4.66
C TRP A 314 3.61 -2.17 6.01
N GLN A 315 2.88 -1.52 6.91
CA GLN A 315 2.48 -2.09 8.19
C GLN A 315 1.71 -3.40 8.03
N ARG A 316 0.61 -3.36 7.27
CA ARG A 316 -0.30 -4.51 7.09
C ARG A 316 0.32 -5.69 6.34
N SER A 317 1.36 -5.45 5.53
CA SER A 317 2.12 -6.52 4.86
C SER A 317 3.01 -7.32 5.83
N GLY A 318 3.13 -6.87 7.07
CA GLY A 318 4.11 -7.34 8.05
C GLY A 318 5.55 -6.88 7.76
N GLY A 319 5.78 -6.16 6.66
CA GLY A 319 7.11 -5.62 6.30
C GLY A 319 7.65 -4.68 7.38
N PHE A 320 6.79 -3.80 7.91
CA PHE A 320 7.09 -2.93 9.05
C PHE A 320 7.68 -3.70 10.22
N ALA A 321 6.96 -4.70 10.71
CA ALA A 321 7.33 -5.43 11.91
C ALA A 321 8.58 -6.31 11.67
N ARG A 322 8.67 -6.97 10.52
CA ARG A 322 9.87 -7.73 10.12
C ARG A 322 11.09 -6.83 10.05
N SER A 323 10.97 -5.67 9.41
CA SER A 323 12.07 -4.72 9.30
C SER A 323 12.50 -4.20 10.66
N LEU A 324 11.57 -3.73 11.50
CA LEU A 324 11.86 -3.26 12.86
C LEU A 324 12.69 -4.28 13.67
N LYS A 325 12.36 -5.57 13.56
CA LYS A 325 13.14 -6.65 14.20
C LYS A 325 14.59 -6.68 13.71
N THR A 326 14.83 -6.52 12.40
CA THR A 326 16.19 -6.40 11.84
C THR A 326 16.91 -5.11 12.26
N LYS A 327 16.17 -4.07 12.63
CA LYS A 327 16.70 -2.79 13.15
C LYS A 327 16.98 -2.81 14.64
N GLY A 328 16.78 -3.95 15.31
CA GLY A 328 17.06 -4.11 16.74
C GLY A 328 15.92 -3.65 17.66
N VAL A 329 14.74 -3.34 17.12
CA VAL A 329 13.55 -3.04 17.94
C VAL A 329 12.96 -4.36 18.42
N LYS A 330 12.87 -4.50 19.74
CA LYS A 330 12.52 -5.72 20.46
C LYS A 330 11.04 -5.82 20.76
N SER A 331 10.39 -4.72 21.12
CA SER A 331 8.99 -4.73 21.54
C SER A 331 8.28 -3.39 21.29
N ILE A 332 6.96 -3.45 21.20
CA ILE A 332 6.07 -2.28 21.15
C ILE A 332 4.94 -2.45 22.18
N VAL A 333 4.70 -1.43 22.99
CA VAL A 333 3.53 -1.32 23.87
C VAL A 333 2.55 -0.32 23.29
N VAL A 334 1.27 -0.66 23.25
CA VAL A 334 0.22 0.24 22.73
C VAL A 334 -1.08 0.06 23.48
N GLY A 335 -1.78 1.14 23.80
CA GLY A 335 -3.05 1.05 24.52
C GLY A 335 -3.87 2.33 24.53
N ASP A 336 -5.05 2.24 25.14
CA ASP A 336 -6.08 3.27 25.17
C ASP A 336 -6.86 3.29 26.51
N LEU A 337 -7.64 4.36 26.75
CA LEU A 337 -8.53 4.50 27.90
C LEU A 337 -9.98 4.21 27.51
N THR A 338 -10.87 4.02 28.48
CA THR A 338 -12.29 3.68 28.22
C THR A 338 -13.12 4.85 27.70
N GLU A 339 -12.91 6.07 28.21
CA GLU A 339 -13.66 7.27 27.82
C GLU A 339 -12.84 8.31 27.05
N GLU A 340 -11.99 7.84 26.12
CA GLU A 340 -11.23 8.70 25.21
C GLU A 340 -12.10 9.78 24.54
N TRP A 341 -13.36 9.45 24.23
CA TRP A 341 -14.32 10.33 23.55
C TRP A 341 -14.45 11.71 24.20
N TYR A 342 -14.37 11.84 25.53
CA TYR A 342 -14.71 13.10 26.22
C TYR A 342 -13.72 14.22 25.90
N LEU A 343 -12.42 13.98 26.06
CA LEU A 343 -11.43 15.00 25.67
C LEU A 343 -11.50 15.30 24.17
N TYR A 344 -11.80 14.32 23.33
CA TYR A 344 -11.98 14.55 21.90
C TYR A 344 -13.27 15.32 21.55
N SER A 345 -14.31 15.27 22.39
CA SER A 345 -15.56 16.02 22.18
C SER A 345 -15.35 17.52 22.33
N ILE A 346 -14.50 17.93 23.27
CA ILE A 346 -14.15 19.33 23.53
C ILE A 346 -12.87 19.79 22.82
N ALA A 347 -12.29 18.97 21.95
CA ALA A 347 -11.03 19.30 21.27
C ALA A 347 -11.19 20.50 20.31
N HIS A 348 -12.37 20.62 19.72
CA HIS A 348 -12.76 21.73 18.85
C HIS A 348 -14.20 22.15 19.21
N PRO A 349 -14.57 23.43 19.11
CA PRO A 349 -15.95 23.84 19.26
C PRO A 349 -16.85 23.20 18.18
N VAL A 350 -17.92 22.55 18.58
CA VAL A 350 -18.89 21.92 17.68
C VAL A 350 -20.32 22.18 18.16
N LYS A 351 -21.18 22.75 17.32
CA LYS A 351 -22.61 22.99 17.63
C LYS A 351 -23.55 22.36 16.62
N THR A 352 -23.06 22.10 15.41
CA THR A 352 -23.82 21.54 14.28
C THR A 352 -23.13 20.32 13.70
N VAL A 353 -23.84 19.56 12.85
CA VAL A 353 -23.25 18.42 12.14
C VAL A 353 -22.21 18.90 11.11
N GLU A 354 -22.43 20.08 10.54
CA GLU A 354 -21.50 20.73 9.63
C GLU A 354 -20.17 21.05 10.33
N ASP A 355 -20.21 21.45 11.60
CA ASP A 355 -19.00 21.66 12.41
C ASP A 355 -18.24 20.34 12.65
N ILE A 356 -18.94 19.20 12.81
CA ILE A 356 -18.31 17.87 12.89
C ILE A 356 -17.52 17.62 11.60
N VAL A 357 -18.14 17.83 10.44
CA VAL A 357 -17.52 17.60 9.13
C VAL A 357 -16.30 18.49 8.93
N ALA A 358 -16.41 19.78 9.25
CA ALA A 358 -15.31 20.73 9.15
C ALA A 358 -14.12 20.32 10.05
N ASN A 359 -14.38 19.98 11.31
CA ASN A 359 -13.34 19.60 12.26
C ASN A 359 -12.72 18.22 11.95
N LEU A 360 -13.48 17.25 11.44
CA LEU A 360 -12.91 15.98 10.97
C LEU A 360 -12.02 16.17 9.73
N THR A 361 -12.34 17.15 8.88
CA THR A 361 -11.54 17.51 7.71
C THR A 361 -10.19 18.12 8.09
N ARG A 362 -9.97 18.54 9.35
CA ARG A 362 -8.62 18.86 9.86
C ARG A 362 -7.68 17.65 9.83
N TYR A 363 -8.22 16.44 9.97
CA TYR A 363 -7.43 15.22 10.19
C TYR A 363 -7.52 14.21 9.04
N PHE A 364 -8.66 14.16 8.36
CA PHE A 364 -8.96 13.13 7.37
C PHE A 364 -9.33 13.75 6.02
N PRO A 365 -9.01 13.09 4.89
CA PRO A 365 -9.52 13.46 3.57
C PRO A 365 -11.06 13.52 3.51
N GLN A 366 -11.63 14.39 2.67
CA GLN A 366 -13.08 14.62 2.61
C GLN A 366 -13.90 13.35 2.30
N ASP A 367 -13.41 12.48 1.41
CA ASP A 367 -14.04 11.20 1.05
C ASP A 367 -14.14 10.25 2.26
N MET A 368 -13.11 10.26 3.11
CA MET A 368 -13.08 9.49 4.36
C MET A 368 -14.02 10.09 5.40
N VAL A 369 -14.05 11.42 5.54
CA VAL A 369 -14.99 12.11 6.44
C VAL A 369 -16.43 11.78 6.04
N HIS A 370 -16.76 11.83 4.75
CA HIS A 370 -18.07 11.46 4.26
C HIS A 370 -18.46 10.02 4.62
N SER A 371 -17.53 9.08 4.44
CA SER A 371 -17.74 7.65 4.78
C SER A 371 -17.87 7.43 6.29
N LEU A 372 -17.13 8.18 7.12
CA LEU A 372 -17.29 8.18 8.57
C LEU A 372 -18.68 8.68 8.96
N MET A 373 -19.12 9.82 8.43
CA MET A 373 -20.45 10.36 8.73
C MET A 373 -21.56 9.37 8.36
N GLN A 374 -21.47 8.71 7.20
CA GLN A 374 -22.41 7.66 6.81
C GLN A 374 -22.42 6.46 7.78
N HIS A 375 -21.26 6.05 8.29
CA HIS A 375 -21.17 4.92 9.22
C HIS A 375 -21.85 5.21 10.56
N TYR A 376 -21.78 6.44 11.04
CA TYR A 376 -22.35 6.84 12.32
C TYR A 376 -23.86 7.14 12.25
N GLY A 377 -24.45 7.19 11.05
CA GLY A 377 -25.89 7.14 10.82
C GLY A 377 -26.58 8.50 10.89
N GLU A 378 -27.76 8.53 11.50
CA GLU A 378 -28.63 9.71 11.59
C GLU A 378 -27.95 10.89 12.31
N SER A 379 -28.33 12.11 11.92
CA SER A 379 -27.84 13.33 12.54
C SER A 379 -28.15 13.34 14.04
N PRO A 380 -27.16 13.57 14.92
CA PRO A 380 -27.39 13.68 16.35
C PRO A 380 -28.35 14.84 16.66
N SER A 381 -29.07 14.73 17.78
CA SER A 381 -29.76 15.89 18.33
C SER A 381 -28.76 16.98 18.75
N PRO A 382 -29.16 18.27 18.87
CA PRO A 382 -28.24 19.35 19.25
C PRO A 382 -27.45 19.09 20.54
N GLU A 383 -28.03 18.36 21.49
CA GLU A 383 -27.39 18.00 22.77
C GLU A 383 -26.36 16.86 22.63
N GLU A 384 -26.40 16.11 21.54
CA GLU A 384 -25.54 14.96 21.28
C GLU A 384 -24.42 15.24 20.26
N VAL A 385 -24.41 16.44 19.65
CA VAL A 385 -23.43 16.81 18.61
C VAL A 385 -21.99 16.68 19.13
N GLU A 386 -21.72 17.22 20.31
CA GLU A 386 -20.38 17.19 20.91
C GLU A 386 -19.96 15.74 21.21
N ARG A 387 -20.84 14.96 21.83
CA ARG A 387 -20.61 13.53 22.10
C ARG A 387 -20.33 12.76 20.81
N ARG A 388 -21.11 13.01 19.76
CA ARG A 388 -20.93 12.38 18.45
C ARG A 388 -19.57 12.69 17.84
N PHE A 389 -19.13 13.94 17.94
CA PHE A 389 -17.79 14.35 17.50
C PHE A 389 -16.70 13.59 18.27
N GLY A 390 -16.81 13.55 19.60
CA GLY A 390 -15.88 12.84 20.47
C GLY A 390 -15.80 11.35 20.14
N ASP A 391 -16.94 10.68 19.94
CA ASP A 391 -17.00 9.27 19.56
C ASP A 391 -16.30 9.01 18.22
N ILE A 392 -16.59 9.81 17.18
CA ILE A 392 -15.97 9.63 15.85
C ILE A 392 -14.46 9.86 15.90
N LEU A 393 -14.03 10.94 16.56
CA LEU A 393 -12.64 11.35 16.54
C LEU A 393 -11.78 10.43 17.42
N SER A 394 -12.24 10.05 18.61
CA SER A 394 -11.54 9.06 19.47
C SER A 394 -11.49 7.67 18.82
N ASP A 395 -12.56 7.25 18.15
CA ASP A 395 -12.56 5.99 17.41
C ASP A 395 -11.52 5.98 16.30
N SER A 396 -11.39 7.10 15.58
CA SER A 396 -10.50 7.21 14.42
C SER A 396 -9.04 7.50 14.79
N GLN A 397 -8.78 8.22 15.88
CA GLN A 397 -7.44 8.63 16.31
C GLN A 397 -6.82 7.70 17.36
N VAL A 398 -7.64 6.95 18.10
CA VAL A 398 -7.18 6.14 19.24
C VAL A 398 -7.63 4.69 19.12
N HIS A 399 -8.93 4.42 19.29
CA HIS A 399 -9.40 3.06 19.50
C HIS A 399 -9.14 2.14 18.30
N LEU A 400 -9.44 2.59 17.08
CA LEU A 400 -9.17 1.82 15.87
C LEU A 400 -7.67 1.63 15.61
N PRO A 401 -6.82 2.68 15.54
CA PRO A 401 -5.42 2.49 15.18
C PRO A 401 -4.63 1.69 16.21
N VAL A 402 -4.93 1.77 17.51
CA VAL A 402 -4.33 0.90 18.55
C VAL A 402 -4.62 -0.58 18.26
N ARG A 403 -5.88 -0.90 17.94
CA ARG A 403 -6.31 -2.27 17.60
C ARG A 403 -5.69 -2.75 16.29
N MET A 404 -5.61 -1.88 15.29
CA MET A 404 -4.98 -2.18 14.01
C MET A 404 -3.49 -2.50 14.16
N LEU A 405 -2.75 -1.68 14.91
CA LEU A 405 -1.33 -1.92 15.16
C LEU A 405 -1.12 -3.25 15.89
N ALA A 406 -1.88 -3.51 16.95
CA ALA A 406 -1.80 -4.78 17.68
C ALA A 406 -2.09 -6.00 16.78
N ARG A 407 -3.10 -5.93 15.91
CA ARG A 407 -3.36 -6.98 14.91
C ARG A 407 -2.14 -7.17 13.99
N ASP A 408 -1.63 -6.10 13.40
CA ASP A 408 -0.58 -6.19 12.39
C ASP A 408 0.73 -6.71 12.98
N LEU A 409 1.06 -6.34 14.22
CA LEU A 409 2.20 -6.90 14.96
C LEU A 409 2.01 -8.38 15.27
N TYR A 410 0.80 -8.77 15.71
CA TYR A 410 0.46 -10.17 15.97
C TYR A 410 0.59 -11.03 14.72
N ASP A 411 -0.02 -10.61 13.61
CA ASP A 411 -0.02 -11.35 12.34
C ASP A 411 1.40 -11.50 11.78
N ALA A 412 2.29 -10.54 12.07
CA ALA A 412 3.70 -10.60 11.71
C ALA A 412 4.59 -11.34 12.72
N GLY A 413 4.05 -11.80 13.85
CA GLY A 413 4.80 -12.48 14.92
C GLY A 413 5.79 -11.59 15.66
N PHE A 414 5.52 -10.28 15.77
CA PHE A 414 6.39 -9.31 16.44
C PHE A 414 6.02 -9.14 17.92
N PRO A 415 6.97 -9.05 18.87
CA PRO A 415 6.64 -8.89 20.29
C PRO A 415 5.89 -7.59 20.59
N PHE A 416 4.72 -7.69 21.22
CA PHE A 416 3.96 -6.52 21.63
C PHE A 416 3.16 -6.79 22.90
N VAL A 417 2.85 -5.71 23.63
CA VAL A 417 1.89 -5.71 24.73
C VAL A 417 0.79 -4.70 24.41
N ARG A 418 -0.46 -5.14 24.52
CA ARG A 418 -1.61 -4.25 24.40
C ARG A 418 -2.24 -4.04 25.76
N TYR A 419 -2.63 -2.80 26.06
CA TYR A 419 -3.27 -2.47 27.33
C TYR A 419 -4.54 -1.64 27.19
N GLU A 420 -5.37 -1.62 28.23
CA GLU A 420 -6.50 -0.69 28.40
C GLU A 420 -6.56 -0.20 29.86
N ILE A 421 -6.72 1.10 30.07
CA ILE A 421 -6.87 1.67 31.42
C ILE A 421 -8.33 2.08 31.65
N ARG A 422 -8.96 1.50 32.67
CA ARG A 422 -10.35 1.77 33.08
C ARG A 422 -10.45 2.53 34.40
N TRP A 423 -9.32 2.76 35.06
CA TRP A 423 -9.25 3.55 36.29
C TRP A 423 -8.06 4.49 36.24
N THR A 424 -8.29 5.76 36.57
CA THR A 424 -7.26 6.76 36.88
C THR A 424 -7.59 7.46 38.19
N PRO A 425 -6.65 8.16 38.84
CA PRO A 425 -6.90 8.90 40.07
C PRO A 425 -8.12 9.82 39.95
N GLU A 426 -9.07 9.73 40.89
CA GLU A 426 -10.38 10.35 40.80
C GLU A 426 -10.29 11.89 40.67
N GLN A 427 -9.32 12.50 41.36
CA GLN A 427 -9.06 13.94 41.32
C GLN A 427 -8.50 14.46 39.98
N LEU A 428 -8.07 13.56 39.09
CA LEU A 428 -7.50 13.91 37.78
C LEU A 428 -8.48 13.68 36.64
N ARG A 429 -9.72 13.28 36.92
CA ARG A 429 -10.74 12.96 35.92
C ARG A 429 -11.61 14.17 35.59
N PRO A 430 -11.53 14.73 34.38
CA PRO A 430 -12.48 15.75 33.92
C PRO A 430 -13.90 15.16 33.90
N GLU A 431 -14.84 15.81 34.60
CA GLU A 431 -16.23 15.35 34.75
C GLU A 431 -16.37 13.88 35.24
N GLY A 432 -15.32 13.34 35.89
CA GLY A 432 -15.28 11.96 36.38
C GLY A 432 -14.90 10.89 35.35
N TYR A 433 -14.62 11.25 34.09
CA TYR A 433 -14.27 10.29 33.02
C TYR A 433 -12.81 9.83 33.05
N VAL A 434 -12.57 8.56 32.72
CA VAL A 434 -11.23 8.01 32.46
C VAL A 434 -10.92 8.25 30.98
N THR A 435 -10.38 9.43 30.72
CA THR A 435 -10.34 10.04 29.39
C THR A 435 -8.92 10.48 29.03
N HIS A 436 -8.73 10.88 27.77
CA HIS A 436 -7.42 11.12 27.15
C HIS A 436 -6.42 11.87 28.06
N GLY A 437 -5.35 11.18 28.47
CA GLY A 437 -4.28 11.74 29.28
C GLY A 437 -4.55 11.81 30.80
N SER A 438 -5.68 11.33 31.31
CA SER A 438 -5.93 11.20 32.76
C SER A 438 -5.05 10.12 33.41
N ASP A 439 -4.43 9.26 32.61
CA ASP A 439 -3.47 8.23 33.01
C ASP A 439 -2.02 8.74 33.10
N ARG A 440 -1.75 9.99 32.70
CA ARG A 440 -0.39 10.56 32.68
C ARG A 440 0.31 10.45 34.03
N ALA A 441 -0.40 10.68 35.12
CA ALA A 441 0.17 10.59 36.47
C ALA A 441 0.60 9.16 36.84
N LEU A 442 -0.01 8.13 36.25
CA LEU A 442 0.40 6.73 36.43
C LEU A 442 1.70 6.45 35.68
N TRP A 443 1.77 6.85 34.40
CA TRP A 443 2.97 6.64 33.56
C TRP A 443 4.18 7.42 34.02
N ALA A 444 3.99 8.69 34.40
CA ALA A 444 5.06 9.57 34.88
C ALA A 444 5.33 9.42 36.38
N PHE A 445 4.64 8.51 37.07
CA PHE A 445 4.63 8.37 38.53
C PHE A 445 4.63 9.74 39.23
N ARG A 446 3.65 10.59 38.90
CA ARG A 446 3.61 11.99 39.35
C ARG A 446 3.21 12.06 40.81
N GLU A 447 4.16 11.80 41.71
CA GLU A 447 3.94 11.63 43.15
C GLU A 447 3.05 12.71 43.79
N PRO A 448 3.21 14.03 43.52
CA PRO A 448 2.36 15.06 44.11
C PRO A 448 0.89 15.04 43.66
N ASP A 449 0.60 14.38 42.52
CA ASP A 449 -0.75 14.23 42.00
C ASP A 449 -1.42 12.95 42.54
N LEU A 450 -0.70 12.12 43.30
CA LEU A 450 -1.13 10.79 43.75
C LEU A 450 -1.17 10.70 45.28
N THR A 451 -2.28 10.20 45.82
CA THR A 451 -2.31 9.73 47.22
C THR A 451 -1.45 8.48 47.40
N GLU A 452 -1.01 8.17 48.63
CA GLU A 452 -0.18 6.97 48.91
C GLU A 452 -0.76 5.68 48.31
N LYS A 453 -2.08 5.46 48.45
CA LYS A 453 -2.74 4.28 47.86
C LYS A 453 -2.70 4.28 46.34
N GLN A 454 -2.85 5.45 45.72
CA GLN A 454 -2.77 5.59 44.26
C GLN A 454 -1.33 5.44 43.75
N GLN A 455 -0.32 5.83 44.55
CA GLN A 455 1.09 5.58 44.24
C GLN A 455 1.37 4.07 44.18
N GLU A 456 0.88 3.28 45.14
CA GLU A 456 1.05 1.82 45.11
C GLU A 456 0.39 1.16 43.89
N ILE A 457 -0.76 1.68 43.45
CA ILE A 457 -1.41 1.24 42.21
C ILE A 457 -0.57 1.60 40.98
N ALA A 458 -0.04 2.83 40.92
CA ALA A 458 0.84 3.27 39.83
C ALA A 458 2.12 2.41 39.75
N LYS A 459 2.76 2.12 40.88
CA LYS A 459 3.93 1.23 40.95
C LYS A 459 3.60 -0.19 40.49
N SER A 460 2.45 -0.72 40.90
CA SER A 460 1.98 -2.04 40.49
C SER A 460 1.71 -2.09 38.99
N TRP A 461 1.11 -1.04 38.42
CA TRP A 461 0.87 -0.89 36.99
C TRP A 461 2.18 -0.89 36.19
N LEU A 462 3.11 -0.01 36.55
CA LEU A 462 4.41 0.14 35.87
C LEU A 462 5.23 -1.15 35.95
N SER A 463 5.22 -1.82 37.11
CA SER A 463 5.92 -3.10 37.30
C SER A 463 5.31 -4.18 36.43
N ARG A 464 3.97 -4.30 36.42
CA ARG A 464 3.30 -5.32 35.62
C ARG A 464 3.51 -5.11 34.12
N VAL A 465 3.46 -3.87 33.64
CA VAL A 465 3.77 -3.57 32.22
C VAL A 465 5.21 -3.98 31.89
N SER A 466 6.17 -3.70 32.77
CA SER A 466 7.59 -4.07 32.57
C SER A 466 7.79 -5.58 32.51
N GLU A 467 7.14 -6.34 33.41
CA GLU A 467 7.18 -7.81 33.41
C GLU A 467 6.66 -8.39 32.09
N GLU A 468 5.56 -7.84 31.55
CA GLU A 468 4.98 -8.31 30.28
C GLU A 468 5.87 -7.93 29.08
N ILE A 469 6.52 -6.76 29.10
CA ILE A 469 7.53 -6.37 28.10
C ILE A 469 8.68 -7.38 28.10
N GLU A 470 9.28 -7.63 29.26
CA GLU A 470 10.40 -8.58 29.41
C GLU A 470 10.02 -9.99 28.93
N ALA A 471 8.79 -10.42 29.23
CA ALA A 471 8.28 -11.72 28.79
C ALA A 471 8.18 -11.83 27.27
N VAL A 472 7.61 -10.84 26.59
CA VAL A 472 7.48 -10.86 25.10
C VAL A 472 8.83 -10.68 24.41
N GLU A 473 9.73 -9.85 24.97
CA GLU A 473 11.09 -9.68 24.45
C GLU A 473 11.90 -10.98 24.57
N SER A 474 11.83 -11.64 25.72
CA SER A 474 12.49 -12.94 25.95
C SER A 474 11.96 -14.03 25.02
N ALA A 475 10.66 -14.01 24.72
CA ALA A 475 10.05 -14.96 23.81
C ALA A 475 10.35 -14.65 22.32
N GLY A 476 10.65 -13.39 21.99
CA GLY A 476 10.89 -12.92 20.62
C GLY A 476 9.67 -13.01 19.70
N LYS A 477 8.47 -13.17 20.28
CA LYS A 477 7.16 -13.28 19.62
C LYS A 477 6.02 -12.84 20.57
N PRO A 478 4.80 -12.56 20.06
CA PRO A 478 3.64 -12.34 20.91
C PRO A 478 3.36 -13.53 21.84
N LEU A 479 3.00 -13.25 23.09
CA LEU A 479 2.53 -14.26 24.05
C LEU A 479 1.00 -14.34 24.14
N ARG A 480 0.30 -13.34 23.59
CA ARG A 480 -1.14 -13.18 23.64
C ARG A 480 -1.70 -12.82 22.27
N GLY A 481 -2.97 -13.14 22.06
CA GLY A 481 -3.72 -12.78 20.86
C GLY A 481 -3.94 -11.26 20.75
N PRO A 482 -4.29 -10.74 19.56
CA PRO A 482 -4.44 -9.31 19.34
C PRO A 482 -5.67 -8.70 20.06
N ARG A 483 -6.58 -9.58 20.51
CA ARG A 483 -7.80 -9.21 21.26
C ARG A 483 -7.60 -9.22 22.76
N GLU A 484 -6.47 -9.72 23.26
CA GLU A 484 -6.19 -9.74 24.69
C GLU A 484 -5.49 -8.43 25.08
N MET A 485 -5.85 -7.89 26.25
CA MET A 485 -5.32 -6.63 26.76
C MET A 485 -4.98 -6.79 28.23
N LEU A 486 -3.86 -6.21 28.65
CA LEU A 486 -3.57 -5.99 30.07
C LEU A 486 -4.42 -4.81 30.55
N VAL A 487 -5.31 -5.06 31.51
CA VAL A 487 -6.31 -4.08 31.95
C VAL A 487 -6.01 -3.60 33.36
N LEU A 488 -5.93 -2.29 33.57
CA LEU A 488 -6.09 -1.69 34.90
C LEU A 488 -7.59 -1.43 35.13
N GLY A 489 -8.24 -2.31 35.89
CA GLY A 489 -9.67 -2.31 36.12
C GLY A 489 -10.18 -1.18 37.02
N GLU A 490 -11.48 -0.93 36.98
CA GLU A 490 -12.17 0.01 37.89
C GLU A 490 -12.00 -0.36 39.37
N ASP A 491 -11.87 -1.65 39.64
CA ASP A 491 -11.58 -2.24 40.96
C ASP A 491 -10.09 -2.13 41.34
N ARG A 492 -9.26 -1.53 40.47
CA ARG A 492 -7.82 -1.31 40.61
C ARG A 492 -6.98 -2.58 40.55
N ASN A 493 -7.57 -3.70 40.11
CA ASN A 493 -6.83 -4.91 39.82
C ASN A 493 -6.22 -4.85 38.42
N ILE A 494 -5.09 -5.53 38.22
CA ILE A 494 -4.40 -5.61 36.93
C ILE A 494 -4.50 -7.05 36.43
N GLU A 495 -5.26 -7.25 35.36
CA GLU A 495 -5.54 -8.58 34.82
C GLU A 495 -5.61 -8.58 33.29
N TRP A 496 -5.45 -9.75 32.69
CA TRP A 496 -5.66 -9.94 31.27
C TRP A 496 -7.16 -10.09 30.99
N ALA A 497 -7.68 -9.33 30.03
CA ALA A 497 -9.07 -9.43 29.58
C ALA A 497 -9.18 -9.41 28.06
N SER A 498 -10.30 -9.90 27.54
CA SER A 498 -10.62 -9.78 26.12
C SER A 498 -11.22 -8.42 25.80
N ASP A 499 -10.83 -7.84 24.66
CA ASP A 499 -11.34 -6.59 24.12
C ASP A 499 -12.79 -6.76 23.61
N GLY A 500 -13.75 -6.36 24.44
CA GLY A 500 -15.17 -6.37 24.11
C GLY A 500 -15.54 -5.43 22.96
N LEU A 501 -14.72 -4.40 22.69
CA LEU A 501 -14.95 -3.42 21.62
C LEU A 501 -14.33 -3.86 20.28
N TRP A 502 -13.52 -4.92 20.24
CA TRP A 502 -12.76 -5.36 19.06
C TRP A 502 -13.61 -5.39 17.79
N LYS A 503 -14.73 -6.13 17.81
CA LYS A 503 -15.58 -6.32 16.62
C LYS A 503 -16.18 -5.00 16.14
N ARG A 504 -16.62 -4.15 17.07
CA ARG A 504 -17.23 -2.84 16.75
C ARG A 504 -16.19 -1.91 16.15
N LYS A 505 -15.05 -1.73 16.81
CA LYS A 505 -14.02 -0.78 16.37
C LYS A 505 -13.32 -1.25 15.11
N MET A 506 -12.97 -2.54 14.99
CA MET A 506 -12.33 -3.07 13.78
C MET A 506 -13.21 -3.03 12.53
N LYS A 507 -14.54 -2.89 12.66
CA LYS A 507 -15.43 -2.66 11.51
C LYS A 507 -15.17 -1.31 10.81
N LEU A 508 -14.70 -0.31 11.56
CA LEU A 508 -14.33 0.99 11.01
C LEU A 508 -13.16 0.89 10.02
N LEU A 509 -12.31 -0.15 10.14
CA LEU A 509 -11.20 -0.37 9.24
C LEU A 509 -11.63 -0.39 7.76
N ASP A 510 -12.82 -0.91 7.44
CA ASP A 510 -13.30 -0.97 6.07
C ASP A 510 -13.39 0.43 5.41
N ILE A 511 -13.72 1.46 6.19
CA ILE A 511 -13.77 2.86 5.75
C ILE A 511 -12.37 3.35 5.40
N PHE A 512 -11.40 3.11 6.28
CA PHE A 512 -10.00 3.51 6.07
C PHE A 512 -9.28 2.66 5.01
N MET A 513 -9.80 1.47 4.69
CA MET A 513 -9.36 0.63 3.59
C MET A 513 -10.02 1.01 2.26
N LEU A 514 -11.16 1.71 2.28
CA LEU A 514 -11.87 2.14 1.08
C LEU A 514 -11.01 3.08 0.23
N ARG A 515 -10.23 3.98 0.82
CA ARG A 515 -9.28 4.84 0.09
C ARG A 515 -8.14 4.05 -0.58
N ALA A 516 -7.65 2.97 0.04
CA ALA A 516 -6.68 2.07 -0.61
C ALA A 516 -7.31 1.29 -1.79
N ARG A 517 -8.63 1.07 -1.75
CA ARG A 517 -9.44 0.50 -2.84
C ARG A 517 -9.86 1.55 -3.89
N LEU A 518 -10.08 2.81 -3.49
CA LEU A 518 -10.50 3.94 -4.34
C LEU A 518 -9.31 4.61 -5.05
N MET A 519 -8.14 4.70 -4.41
CA MET A 519 -6.87 4.98 -5.11
C MET A 519 -6.45 3.82 -6.03
N ALA A 520 -7.11 2.66 -5.92
CA ALA A 520 -7.05 1.58 -6.89
C ALA A 520 -8.27 1.56 -7.85
N ALA A 521 -9.22 2.49 -7.75
CA ALA A 521 -10.49 2.44 -8.49
C ALA A 521 -10.42 3.03 -9.90
N THR A 522 -9.40 3.83 -10.23
CA THR A 522 -9.16 4.26 -11.60
C THR A 522 -7.96 3.49 -12.15
N THR A 523 -8.22 2.69 -13.17
CA THR A 523 -7.16 1.98 -13.88
C THR A 523 -6.38 3.00 -14.72
N ARG A 524 -5.09 3.17 -14.42
CA ARG A 524 -4.22 4.07 -15.20
C ARG A 524 -3.77 3.38 -16.47
N VAL A 525 -4.05 4.00 -17.62
CA VAL A 525 -3.52 3.57 -18.92
C VAL A 525 -2.24 4.36 -19.21
N LEU A 526 -1.10 3.68 -19.18
CA LEU A 526 0.22 4.27 -19.40
C LEU A 526 0.68 3.95 -20.82
N LYS A 527 0.77 4.98 -21.66
CA LYS A 527 1.25 4.82 -23.05
C LYS A 527 2.73 4.45 -23.06
N CYS A 528 3.07 3.48 -23.89
CA CYS A 528 4.43 3.04 -24.16
C CYS A 528 4.66 3.11 -25.65
N ASP A 529 5.80 3.66 -26.08
CA ASP A 529 6.25 3.59 -27.46
C ASP A 529 7.14 2.34 -27.64
N PRO A 530 6.67 1.27 -28.30
CA PRO A 530 7.47 0.06 -28.48
C PRO A 530 8.75 0.30 -29.29
N ALA A 531 8.77 1.30 -30.18
CA ALA A 531 9.94 1.63 -31.01
C ALA A 531 11.09 2.24 -30.18
N SER A 532 10.79 2.75 -29.00
CA SER A 532 11.79 3.31 -28.08
C SER A 532 12.56 2.26 -27.27
N ILE A 533 12.17 0.98 -27.37
CA ILE A 533 12.73 -0.12 -26.59
C ILE A 533 13.61 -0.99 -27.50
N SER A 534 14.87 -1.19 -27.11
CA SER A 534 15.81 -2.06 -27.81
C SER A 534 16.50 -3.03 -26.86
N PHE A 535 16.85 -4.22 -27.37
CA PHE A 535 17.58 -5.24 -26.63
C PHE A 535 18.91 -5.51 -27.31
N HIS A 536 20.01 -5.34 -26.58
CA HIS A 536 21.32 -5.76 -27.05
C HIS A 536 21.58 -7.23 -26.71
N PRO A 537 22.16 -8.04 -27.63
CA PRO A 537 22.38 -9.48 -27.40
C PRO A 537 23.17 -9.83 -26.14
N SER A 538 24.05 -8.92 -25.69
CA SER A 538 24.89 -9.09 -24.49
C SER A 538 24.28 -8.50 -23.21
N ALA A 539 23.14 -7.82 -23.28
CA ALA A 539 22.53 -7.13 -22.13
C ALA A 539 21.29 -7.88 -21.64
N LEU A 540 21.17 -8.04 -20.31
CA LEU A 540 19.99 -8.64 -19.68
C LEU A 540 18.82 -7.65 -19.58
N LEU A 541 19.11 -6.34 -19.55
CA LEU A 541 18.14 -5.26 -19.48
C LEU A 541 18.01 -4.55 -20.84
N PRO A 542 16.80 -4.05 -21.18
CA PRO A 542 16.60 -3.24 -22.38
C PRO A 542 17.20 -1.85 -22.25
N THR A 543 17.51 -1.23 -23.39
CA THR A 543 17.69 0.22 -23.50
C THR A 543 16.37 0.86 -23.90
N ILE A 544 15.90 1.84 -23.13
CA ILE A 544 14.64 2.55 -23.36
C ILE A 544 14.98 4.03 -23.58
N SER A 545 14.78 4.53 -24.81
CA SER A 545 15.16 5.89 -25.19
C SER A 545 14.09 6.94 -24.87
N SER A 546 12.82 6.53 -24.74
CA SER A 546 11.70 7.39 -24.35
C SER A 546 11.59 7.45 -22.82
N PRO A 547 11.74 8.64 -22.21
CA PRO A 547 11.57 8.81 -20.76
C PRO A 547 10.18 8.39 -20.28
N ASP A 548 9.13 8.69 -21.07
CA ASP A 548 7.75 8.32 -20.73
C ASP A 548 7.55 6.81 -20.73
N THR A 549 8.09 6.12 -21.73
CA THR A 549 8.02 4.65 -21.81
C THR A 549 8.83 4.00 -20.68
N GLN A 550 9.99 4.56 -20.35
CA GLN A 550 10.80 4.10 -19.23
C GLN A 550 10.03 4.26 -17.90
N SER A 551 9.43 5.44 -17.67
CA SER A 551 8.62 5.69 -16.48
C SER A 551 7.41 4.76 -16.40
N ALA A 552 6.72 4.52 -17.52
CA ALA A 552 5.58 3.62 -17.57
C ALA A 552 5.96 2.17 -17.20
N ILE A 553 7.06 1.65 -17.78
CA ILE A 553 7.57 0.31 -17.49
C ILE A 553 8.03 0.20 -16.04
N GLN A 554 8.72 1.21 -15.50
CA GLN A 554 9.13 1.24 -14.09
C GLN A 554 7.93 1.25 -13.15
N ALA A 555 6.89 2.06 -13.44
CA ALA A 555 5.67 2.10 -12.65
C ALA A 555 4.93 0.74 -12.66
N ALA A 556 4.86 0.09 -13.82
CA ALA A 556 4.29 -1.25 -13.95
C ALA A 556 5.12 -2.32 -13.23
N ALA A 557 6.44 -2.31 -13.38
CA ALA A 557 7.34 -3.22 -12.67
C ALA A 557 7.23 -3.05 -11.15
N HIS A 558 7.07 -1.81 -10.70
CA HIS A 558 6.84 -1.49 -9.29
C HIS A 558 5.53 -2.10 -8.77
N GLU A 559 4.43 -1.99 -9.52
CA GLU A 559 3.16 -2.64 -9.15
C GLU A 559 3.31 -4.16 -9.00
N LEU A 560 4.07 -4.80 -9.89
CA LEU A 560 4.32 -6.24 -9.86
C LEU A 560 5.20 -6.65 -8.67
N VAL A 561 6.33 -5.97 -8.47
CA VAL A 561 7.39 -6.39 -7.53
C VAL A 561 7.10 -5.95 -6.10
N HIS A 562 6.65 -4.71 -5.88
CA HIS A 562 6.50 -4.15 -4.54
C HIS A 562 5.06 -4.20 -4.03
N ASN A 563 4.08 -4.01 -4.92
CA ASN A 563 2.67 -4.03 -4.53
C ASN A 563 2.00 -5.40 -4.72
N LEU A 564 2.71 -6.35 -5.36
CA LEU A 564 2.19 -7.67 -5.75
C LEU A 564 0.86 -7.57 -6.50
N ARG A 565 0.66 -6.53 -7.30
CA ARG A 565 -0.58 -6.27 -8.04
C ARG A 565 -0.44 -6.68 -9.50
N PRO A 566 -1.46 -7.34 -10.08
CA PRO A 566 -1.42 -7.68 -11.49
C PRO A 566 -1.42 -6.45 -12.39
N VAL A 567 -0.62 -6.50 -13.45
CA VAL A 567 -0.53 -5.45 -14.47
C VAL A 567 -0.94 -6.00 -15.83
N ALA A 568 -1.76 -5.25 -16.57
CA ALA A 568 -2.06 -5.60 -17.95
C ALA A 568 -1.02 -5.00 -18.91
N PHE A 569 -0.56 -5.78 -19.88
CA PHE A 569 0.47 -5.35 -20.83
C PHE A 569 0.26 -6.00 -22.22
N PRO A 570 0.71 -5.35 -23.31
CA PRO A 570 0.54 -5.88 -24.66
C PRO A 570 1.52 -7.02 -24.93
N THR A 571 1.05 -8.07 -25.61
CA THR A 571 1.93 -9.00 -26.34
C THR A 571 1.62 -8.90 -27.84
N GLU A 572 2.41 -9.56 -28.68
CA GLU A 572 2.13 -9.68 -30.11
C GLU A 572 0.85 -10.50 -30.40
N THR A 573 0.39 -11.29 -29.43
CA THR A 573 -0.81 -12.14 -29.55
C THR A 573 -2.08 -11.47 -29.04
N VAL A 574 -2.16 -11.27 -27.72
CA VAL A 574 -3.27 -10.68 -26.97
C VAL A 574 -2.68 -9.95 -25.75
N TYR A 575 -3.40 -9.01 -25.15
CA TYR A 575 -2.96 -8.40 -23.88
C TYR A 575 -2.96 -9.44 -22.76
N GLY A 576 -1.85 -9.49 -22.01
CA GLY A 576 -1.67 -10.37 -20.86
C GLY A 576 -1.91 -9.63 -19.55
N LEU A 577 -2.39 -10.34 -18.53
CA LEU A 577 -2.50 -9.89 -17.14
C LEU A 577 -1.40 -10.57 -16.33
N GLY A 578 -0.28 -9.88 -16.14
CA GLY A 578 0.90 -10.42 -15.47
C GLY A 578 0.85 -10.28 -13.96
N ALA A 579 1.32 -11.30 -13.26
CA ALA A 579 1.78 -11.23 -11.87
C ALA A 579 3.06 -12.06 -11.71
N LEU A 580 3.82 -11.85 -10.63
CA LEU A 580 5.04 -12.62 -10.37
C LEU A 580 4.72 -14.13 -10.29
N ALA A 581 5.31 -14.93 -11.18
CA ALA A 581 4.98 -16.36 -11.29
C ALA A 581 5.43 -17.18 -10.06
N LEU A 582 6.52 -16.76 -9.41
CA LEU A 582 7.10 -17.49 -8.28
C LEU A 582 6.53 -17.05 -6.93
N ASP A 583 5.66 -16.04 -6.91
CA ASP A 583 4.98 -15.57 -5.70
C ASP A 583 3.52 -16.02 -5.69
N VAL A 584 3.15 -16.82 -4.69
CA VAL A 584 1.80 -17.37 -4.53
C VAL A 584 0.75 -16.27 -4.32
N SER A 585 1.09 -15.23 -3.57
CA SER A 585 0.18 -14.14 -3.26
C SER A 585 -0.10 -13.28 -4.48
N ALA A 586 0.93 -12.93 -5.27
CA ALA A 586 0.79 -12.23 -6.54
C ALA A 586 -0.01 -13.06 -7.55
N THR A 587 0.33 -14.34 -7.71
CA THR A 587 -0.34 -15.25 -8.64
C THR A 587 -1.80 -15.48 -8.26
N SER A 588 -2.13 -15.59 -6.97
CA SER A 588 -3.52 -15.74 -6.50
C SER A 588 -4.43 -14.60 -6.95
N ARG A 589 -3.88 -13.38 -7.12
CA ARG A 589 -4.63 -12.20 -7.56
C ARG A 589 -5.08 -12.30 -9.01
N ILE A 590 -4.35 -13.02 -9.86
CA ILE A 590 -4.79 -13.30 -11.24
C ILE A 590 -6.15 -14.02 -11.21
N PHE A 591 -6.29 -15.02 -10.33
CA PHE A 591 -7.52 -15.79 -10.20
C PHE A 591 -8.66 -14.94 -9.65
N SER A 592 -8.42 -14.17 -8.59
CA SER A 592 -9.45 -13.30 -8.00
C SER A 592 -9.86 -12.16 -8.92
N THR A 593 -8.92 -11.53 -9.64
CA THR A 593 -9.21 -10.43 -10.57
C THR A 593 -10.02 -10.91 -11.78
N LYS A 594 -9.70 -12.10 -12.31
CA LYS A 594 -10.40 -12.66 -13.50
C LYS A 594 -11.66 -13.44 -13.16
N GLY A 595 -11.85 -13.88 -11.91
CA GLY A 595 -12.84 -14.90 -11.55
C GLY A 595 -12.52 -16.25 -12.21
N ARG A 596 -11.24 -16.62 -12.25
CA ARG A 596 -10.75 -17.82 -12.95
C ARG A 596 -10.71 -19.04 -12.00
N PRO A 597 -11.10 -20.25 -12.45
CA PRO A 597 -10.89 -21.49 -11.68
C PRO A 597 -9.41 -21.80 -11.43
N ALA A 598 -9.08 -22.31 -10.25
CA ALA A 598 -7.70 -22.63 -9.84
C ALA A 598 -7.14 -23.91 -10.49
N ASP A 599 -8.00 -24.76 -11.06
CA ASP A 599 -7.62 -25.99 -11.77
C ASP A 599 -7.19 -25.76 -13.23
N ASN A 600 -6.96 -24.49 -13.61
CA ASN A 600 -6.61 -24.10 -14.96
C ASN A 600 -5.20 -23.46 -15.00
N PRO A 601 -4.18 -24.16 -15.54
CA PRO A 601 -2.78 -23.73 -15.45
C PRO A 601 -2.47 -22.40 -16.15
N LEU A 602 -1.41 -21.72 -15.72
CA LEU A 602 -0.96 -20.43 -16.26
C LEU A 602 0.24 -20.61 -17.19
N ILE A 603 0.39 -19.70 -18.15
CA ILE A 603 1.59 -19.63 -19.00
C ILE A 603 2.56 -18.64 -18.36
N VAL A 604 3.78 -19.08 -18.10
CA VAL A 604 4.87 -18.27 -17.54
C VAL A 604 5.62 -17.58 -18.68
N HIS A 605 5.85 -16.28 -18.55
CA HIS A 605 6.54 -15.46 -19.53
C HIS A 605 7.93 -15.09 -19.02
N VAL A 606 8.93 -15.22 -19.90
CA VAL A 606 10.34 -14.91 -19.63
C VAL A 606 10.86 -13.86 -20.59
N SER A 607 11.89 -13.10 -20.20
CA SER A 607 12.52 -12.08 -21.05
C SER A 607 13.76 -12.57 -21.79
N SER A 608 14.40 -13.65 -21.33
CA SER A 608 15.68 -14.17 -21.84
C SER A 608 15.85 -15.67 -21.62
N PHE A 609 16.78 -16.29 -22.36
CA PHE A 609 17.16 -17.68 -22.15
C PHE A 609 17.79 -17.90 -20.77
N ALA A 610 18.54 -16.92 -20.25
CA ALA A 610 19.07 -16.98 -18.89
C ALA A 610 17.93 -17.09 -17.86
N MET A 611 16.86 -16.31 -18.02
CA MET A 611 15.68 -16.41 -17.15
C MET A 611 14.95 -17.74 -17.33
N LEU A 612 14.83 -18.26 -18.56
CA LEU A 612 14.30 -19.61 -18.79
C LEU A 612 15.09 -20.67 -18.01
N HIS A 613 16.42 -20.67 -18.11
CA HIS A 613 17.26 -21.65 -17.42
C HIS A 613 17.12 -21.60 -15.90
N ARG A 614 16.81 -20.44 -15.30
CA ARG A 614 16.50 -20.33 -13.86
C ARG A 614 15.22 -21.09 -13.45
N LEU A 615 14.33 -21.42 -14.39
CA LEU A 615 13.05 -22.10 -14.13
C LEU A 615 13.08 -23.60 -14.40
N LEU A 616 14.04 -24.07 -15.20
CA LEU A 616 14.11 -25.45 -15.63
C LEU A 616 14.88 -26.29 -14.59
N PRO A 617 14.54 -27.58 -14.43
CA PRO A 617 15.35 -28.48 -13.61
C PRO A 617 16.82 -28.48 -14.08
N PRO A 618 17.82 -28.44 -13.19
CA PRO A 618 19.24 -28.33 -13.56
C PRO A 618 19.75 -29.40 -14.53
N GLN A 619 19.15 -30.59 -14.49
CA GLN A 619 19.48 -31.75 -15.31
C GLN A 619 18.73 -31.80 -16.66
N PHE A 620 17.80 -30.88 -16.90
CA PHE A 620 17.01 -30.88 -18.12
C PHE A 620 17.81 -30.30 -19.29
N VAL A 621 18.00 -31.13 -20.32
CA VAL A 621 18.64 -30.74 -21.58
C VAL A 621 17.55 -30.44 -22.60
N LEU A 622 17.64 -29.30 -23.27
CA LEU A 622 16.69 -28.91 -24.31
C LEU A 622 16.76 -29.90 -25.49
N PRO A 623 15.63 -30.51 -25.90
CA PRO A 623 15.59 -31.30 -27.13
C PRO A 623 15.97 -30.45 -28.36
N ASP A 624 16.57 -31.08 -29.38
CA ASP A 624 16.92 -30.40 -30.64
C ASP A 624 15.70 -29.77 -31.32
N THR A 625 14.54 -30.43 -31.20
CA THR A 625 13.26 -29.91 -31.68
C THR A 625 12.88 -28.60 -31.01
N TYR A 626 13.05 -28.48 -29.69
CA TYR A 626 12.79 -27.24 -28.95
C TYR A 626 13.80 -26.16 -29.34
N THR A 627 15.07 -26.53 -29.49
CA THR A 627 16.11 -25.59 -29.93
C THR A 627 15.79 -25.00 -31.30
N ALA A 628 15.39 -25.84 -32.27
CA ALA A 628 14.97 -25.41 -33.60
C ALA A 628 13.74 -24.49 -33.53
N LEU A 629 12.71 -24.88 -32.78
CA LEU A 629 11.48 -24.07 -32.66
C LEU A 629 11.73 -22.73 -31.95
N MET A 630 12.53 -22.71 -30.88
CA MET A 630 12.88 -21.48 -30.16
C MET A 630 13.73 -20.56 -31.04
N LYS A 631 14.66 -21.09 -31.84
CA LYS A 631 15.48 -20.29 -32.78
C LYS A 631 14.64 -19.49 -33.78
N HIS A 632 13.53 -20.07 -34.27
CA HIS A 632 12.70 -19.46 -35.31
C HIS A 632 11.50 -18.69 -34.76
N PHE A 633 10.94 -19.11 -33.62
CA PHE A 633 9.68 -18.56 -33.10
C PHE A 633 9.82 -17.86 -31.75
N TRP A 634 10.99 -17.87 -31.10
CA TRP A 634 11.25 -17.08 -29.88
C TRP A 634 12.27 -15.96 -30.13
N PRO A 635 12.03 -14.75 -29.58
CA PRO A 635 10.78 -14.32 -28.95
C PRO A 635 9.59 -14.32 -29.92
N GLY A 636 8.39 -14.73 -29.48
CA GLY A 636 7.21 -14.78 -30.35
C GLY A 636 6.03 -15.61 -29.84
N ALA A 637 5.13 -15.93 -30.78
CA ALA A 637 3.80 -16.48 -30.53
C ALA A 637 3.76 -18.00 -30.24
N LEU A 638 4.91 -18.61 -29.93
CA LEU A 638 5.04 -20.02 -29.56
C LEU A 638 5.16 -20.19 -28.05
N THR A 639 4.46 -21.16 -27.48
CA THR A 639 4.55 -21.60 -26.08
C THR A 639 4.93 -23.07 -26.05
N LEU A 640 5.93 -23.43 -25.24
CA LEU A 640 6.44 -24.80 -25.12
C LEU A 640 6.18 -25.32 -23.70
N LEU A 641 5.85 -26.61 -23.58
CA LEU A 641 5.77 -27.29 -22.28
C LEU A 641 7.17 -27.73 -21.85
N PHE A 642 7.51 -27.45 -20.60
CA PHE A 642 8.74 -27.87 -19.94
C PHE A 642 8.43 -28.68 -18.68
N PRO A 643 9.32 -29.59 -18.25
CA PRO A 643 9.20 -30.19 -16.92
C PRO A 643 9.19 -29.11 -15.83
N CYS A 644 8.34 -29.29 -14.82
CA CYS A 644 8.21 -28.35 -13.71
C CYS A 644 9.01 -28.84 -12.50
N ASP A 645 9.85 -27.97 -11.93
CA ASP A 645 10.38 -28.17 -10.57
C ASP A 645 9.43 -27.55 -9.55
N SER A 646 8.81 -28.39 -8.71
CA SER A 646 7.85 -27.97 -7.69
C SER A 646 8.46 -27.13 -6.56
N ASN A 647 9.79 -27.11 -6.42
CA ASN A 647 10.47 -26.23 -5.46
C ASN A 647 10.64 -24.80 -5.99
N THR A 648 10.65 -24.65 -7.32
CA THR A 648 10.85 -23.36 -7.98
C THR A 648 9.52 -22.74 -8.38
N ILE A 649 8.65 -23.49 -9.06
CA ILE A 649 7.38 -22.98 -9.60
C ILE A 649 6.21 -23.43 -8.70
N PRO A 650 5.46 -22.50 -8.11
CA PRO A 650 4.32 -22.83 -7.26
C PRO A 650 3.23 -23.65 -7.99
N SER A 651 2.62 -24.60 -7.28
CA SER A 651 1.57 -25.47 -7.84
C SER A 651 0.33 -24.72 -8.35
N ILE A 652 0.06 -23.52 -7.82
CA ILE A 652 -1.02 -22.63 -8.29
C ILE A 652 -0.79 -22.16 -9.74
N VAL A 653 0.45 -22.14 -10.22
CA VAL A 653 0.79 -21.83 -11.63
C VAL A 653 0.50 -23.04 -12.52
N THR A 654 0.86 -24.25 -12.10
CA THR A 654 0.73 -25.46 -12.93
C THR A 654 -0.57 -26.21 -12.73
N ALA A 655 -1.45 -25.78 -11.82
CA ALA A 655 -2.61 -26.54 -11.39
C ALA A 655 -2.26 -27.97 -10.93
N GLY A 656 -1.07 -28.14 -10.32
CA GLY A 656 -0.55 -29.43 -9.86
C GLY A 656 0.02 -30.33 -10.95
N GLN A 657 0.15 -29.85 -12.19
CA GLN A 657 0.72 -30.61 -13.30
C GLN A 657 2.25 -30.74 -13.19
N PRO A 658 2.85 -31.84 -13.69
CA PRO A 658 4.29 -32.06 -13.67
C PRO A 658 5.04 -31.21 -14.72
N THR A 659 4.32 -30.44 -15.53
CA THR A 659 4.85 -29.59 -16.59
C THR A 659 4.36 -28.15 -16.43
N VAL A 660 5.16 -27.20 -16.90
CA VAL A 660 4.83 -25.78 -16.99
C VAL A 660 4.90 -25.30 -18.44
N ALA A 661 3.93 -24.48 -18.85
CA ALA A 661 3.96 -23.82 -20.15
C ALA A 661 4.75 -22.51 -20.05
N ILE A 662 5.82 -22.37 -20.85
CA ILE A 662 6.67 -21.17 -20.86
C ILE A 662 6.69 -20.53 -22.25
N ARG A 663 6.76 -19.20 -22.29
CA ARG A 663 6.85 -18.38 -23.50
C ARG A 663 7.82 -17.22 -23.33
N MET A 664 8.51 -16.85 -24.41
CA MET A 664 9.20 -15.56 -24.51
C MET A 664 8.44 -14.68 -25.51
N PRO A 665 7.62 -13.69 -25.07
CA PRO A 665 6.85 -12.84 -25.98
C PRO A 665 7.77 -11.95 -26.82
N SER A 666 7.42 -11.60 -28.06
CA SER A 666 8.23 -10.70 -28.90
C SER A 666 7.95 -9.23 -28.72
N HIS A 667 6.79 -8.87 -28.15
CA HIS A 667 6.44 -7.46 -27.97
C HIS A 667 7.46 -6.71 -27.08
N PRO A 668 8.06 -5.59 -27.54
CA PRO A 668 9.12 -4.91 -26.80
C PRO A 668 8.71 -4.51 -25.38
N VAL A 669 7.50 -3.97 -25.21
CA VAL A 669 6.94 -3.58 -23.90
C VAL A 669 6.80 -4.80 -22.96
N ALA A 670 6.29 -5.95 -23.43
CA ALA A 670 6.19 -7.16 -22.61
C ALA A 670 7.56 -7.63 -22.13
N ARG A 671 8.50 -7.79 -23.07
CA ARG A 671 9.86 -8.24 -22.73
C ARG A 671 10.55 -7.28 -21.78
N ALA A 672 10.37 -5.97 -21.97
CA ALA A 672 10.99 -4.95 -21.14
C ALA A 672 10.42 -4.96 -19.72
N LEU A 673 9.09 -5.08 -19.57
CA LEU A 673 8.46 -5.25 -18.27
C LEU A 673 9.01 -6.47 -17.53
N ILE A 674 9.06 -7.63 -18.18
CA ILE A 674 9.58 -8.88 -17.57
C ILE A 674 11.06 -8.73 -17.19
N ALA A 675 11.87 -8.10 -18.05
CA ALA A 675 13.30 -7.87 -17.78
C ALA A 675 13.53 -6.89 -16.63
N VAL A 676 12.81 -5.76 -16.60
CA VAL A 676 12.94 -4.72 -15.56
C VAL A 676 12.41 -5.22 -14.22
N SER A 677 11.39 -6.08 -14.20
CA SER A 677 10.93 -6.75 -12.97
C SER A 677 11.90 -7.83 -12.46
N ASP A 678 12.90 -8.24 -13.25
CA ASP A 678 13.81 -9.38 -13.02
C ASP A 678 13.11 -10.64 -12.48
N ALA A 679 11.89 -10.89 -12.95
CA ALA A 679 11.09 -12.00 -12.48
C ALA A 679 10.19 -12.55 -13.61
N PRO A 680 10.03 -13.87 -13.70
CA PRO A 680 9.09 -14.46 -14.64
C PRO A 680 7.66 -14.08 -14.28
N LEU A 681 6.82 -13.80 -15.28
CA LEU A 681 5.44 -13.38 -15.06
C LEU A 681 4.46 -14.47 -15.49
N ALA A 682 3.58 -14.89 -14.58
CA ALA A 682 2.42 -15.67 -14.98
C ALA A 682 1.42 -14.71 -15.66
N ALA A 683 1.13 -14.94 -16.93
CA ALA A 683 0.40 -13.95 -17.74
C ALA A 683 -0.65 -14.60 -18.65
N PRO A 684 -1.85 -14.94 -18.14
CA PRO A 684 -2.99 -15.23 -19.00
C PRO A 684 -3.53 -13.97 -19.65
N SER A 685 -4.49 -14.10 -20.58
CA SER A 685 -5.14 -12.96 -21.23
C SER A 685 -5.78 -11.98 -20.23
N ALA A 686 -5.83 -10.68 -20.55
CA ALA A 686 -6.28 -9.63 -19.62
C ALA A 686 -7.80 -9.36 -19.65
N ASN A 687 -8.61 -10.41 -19.49
CA ASN A 687 -10.07 -10.34 -19.44
C ASN A 687 -10.67 -11.16 -18.29
N SER A 688 -11.91 -10.89 -17.93
CA SER A 688 -12.76 -11.75 -17.10
C SER A 688 -12.86 -13.14 -17.73
N SER A 689 -12.83 -14.19 -16.90
CA SER A 689 -12.79 -15.59 -17.36
C SER A 689 -13.93 -15.92 -18.31
N GLY A 690 -13.62 -16.63 -19.41
CA GLY A 690 -14.60 -17.05 -20.43
C GLY A 690 -14.88 -16.05 -21.56
N LYS A 691 -14.59 -14.76 -21.37
CA LYS A 691 -14.80 -13.72 -22.41
C LYS A 691 -13.76 -13.77 -23.55
N PRO A 692 -14.01 -13.11 -24.71
CA PRO A 692 -13.01 -12.95 -25.76
C PRO A 692 -11.73 -12.27 -25.24
N SER A 693 -10.57 -12.68 -25.74
CA SER A 693 -9.29 -12.13 -25.28
C SER A 693 -9.07 -10.70 -25.82
N PRO A 694 -8.51 -9.78 -25.01
CA PRO A 694 -8.31 -8.40 -25.41
C PRO A 694 -7.10 -8.26 -26.34
N THR A 695 -7.28 -7.61 -27.49
CA THR A 695 -6.20 -7.30 -28.45
C THR A 695 -5.72 -5.84 -28.41
N ARG A 696 -6.32 -5.01 -27.53
CA ARG A 696 -6.07 -3.57 -27.39
C ARG A 696 -6.22 -3.16 -25.93
N ALA A 697 -5.53 -2.10 -25.49
CA ALA A 697 -5.66 -1.58 -24.13
C ALA A 697 -7.11 -1.20 -23.77
N GLU A 698 -7.85 -0.64 -24.72
CA GLU A 698 -9.28 -0.29 -24.54
C GLU A 698 -10.16 -1.50 -24.20
N HIS A 699 -9.83 -2.69 -24.73
CA HIS A 699 -10.55 -3.93 -24.41
C HIS A 699 -10.32 -4.33 -22.96
N VAL A 700 -9.07 -4.22 -22.49
CA VAL A 700 -8.71 -4.49 -21.09
C VAL A 700 -9.40 -3.51 -20.17
N GLN A 701 -9.30 -2.23 -20.48
CA GLN A 701 -9.87 -1.16 -19.67
C GLN A 701 -11.37 -1.39 -19.46
N ARG A 702 -12.13 -1.63 -20.54
CA ARG A 702 -13.58 -1.85 -20.45
C ARG A 702 -13.97 -3.04 -19.57
N ASP A 703 -13.17 -4.10 -19.54
CA ASP A 703 -13.53 -5.33 -18.81
C ASP A 703 -12.95 -5.40 -17.39
N LEU A 704 -11.80 -4.76 -17.15
CA LEU A 704 -11.05 -4.83 -15.89
C LEU A 704 -10.89 -3.46 -15.18
N GLU A 705 -11.57 -2.40 -15.63
CA GLU A 705 -11.59 -1.09 -14.94
C GLU A 705 -11.84 -1.25 -13.44
N GLY A 706 -11.00 -0.62 -12.63
CA GLY A 706 -11.07 -0.67 -11.16
C GLY A 706 -10.73 -2.02 -10.52
N LYS A 707 -10.45 -3.07 -11.32
CA LYS A 707 -9.95 -4.38 -10.83
C LYS A 707 -8.43 -4.49 -10.89
N ILE A 708 -7.78 -3.65 -11.69
CA ILE A 708 -6.32 -3.54 -11.82
C ILE A 708 -5.91 -2.06 -11.79
N SER A 709 -4.70 -1.79 -11.31
CA SER A 709 -4.19 -0.41 -11.14
C SER A 709 -3.55 0.17 -12.40
N VAL A 710 -2.94 -0.67 -13.25
CA VAL A 710 -2.14 -0.24 -14.40
C VAL A 710 -2.42 -1.12 -15.63
N ILE A 711 -2.60 -0.45 -16.78
CA ILE A 711 -2.54 -1.02 -18.13
C ILE A 711 -1.39 -0.32 -18.86
N LEU A 712 -0.40 -1.08 -19.34
CA LEU A 712 0.55 -0.57 -20.33
C LEU A 712 -0.11 -0.60 -21.70
N ASP A 713 -0.14 0.52 -22.41
CA ASP A 713 -0.67 0.62 -23.76
C ASP A 713 0.47 0.76 -24.77
N GLY A 714 0.79 -0.34 -25.45
CA GLY A 714 1.77 -0.39 -26.54
C GLY A 714 1.14 -0.53 -27.93
N GLY A 715 -0.17 -0.29 -28.06
CA GLY A 715 -0.89 -0.43 -29.34
C GLY A 715 -1.56 -1.80 -29.53
N ALA A 716 -2.17 -1.98 -30.71
CA ALA A 716 -2.91 -3.19 -31.04
C ALA A 716 -1.98 -4.41 -31.23
N CYS A 717 -2.42 -5.58 -30.78
CA CYS A 717 -1.70 -6.84 -30.99
C CYS A 717 -1.62 -7.20 -32.48
N GLY A 718 -0.49 -7.76 -32.93
CA GLY A 718 -0.27 -8.11 -34.33
C GLY A 718 -1.01 -9.37 -34.80
N VAL A 719 -1.12 -10.41 -33.97
CA VAL A 719 -1.72 -11.71 -34.35
C VAL A 719 -3.22 -11.77 -34.06
N GLY A 720 -3.68 -11.21 -32.94
CA GLY A 720 -5.09 -11.17 -32.53
C GLY A 720 -5.70 -12.48 -32.02
N LEU A 721 -4.94 -13.59 -32.03
CA LEU A 721 -5.25 -14.85 -31.34
C LEU A 721 -4.15 -15.19 -30.33
N GLU A 722 -4.44 -16.09 -29.38
CA GLU A 722 -3.42 -16.53 -28.42
C GLU A 722 -2.30 -17.36 -29.08
N SER A 723 -1.21 -17.55 -28.32
CA SER A 723 -0.06 -18.35 -28.73
C SER A 723 -0.41 -19.81 -29.02
N THR A 724 0.35 -20.39 -29.94
CA THR A 724 0.37 -21.84 -30.21
C THR A 724 1.05 -22.53 -29.05
N VAL A 725 0.44 -23.58 -28.51
CA VAL A 725 0.99 -24.37 -27.39
C VAL A 725 1.40 -25.74 -27.89
N VAL A 726 2.66 -26.09 -27.65
CA VAL A 726 3.29 -27.31 -28.13
C VAL A 726 3.88 -28.13 -26.99
N ASP A 727 3.66 -29.43 -27.04
CA ASP A 727 4.31 -30.44 -26.20
C ASP A 727 5.19 -31.36 -27.05
N GLY A 728 6.48 -31.38 -26.76
CA GLY A 728 7.44 -32.32 -27.34
C GLY A 728 8.18 -33.15 -26.28
N LEU A 729 7.64 -33.27 -25.08
CA LEU A 729 8.25 -34.02 -23.97
C LEU A 729 7.93 -35.53 -24.01
N GLN A 730 7.07 -35.95 -24.93
CA GLN A 730 6.59 -37.32 -24.98
C GLN A 730 7.70 -38.28 -25.46
N PRO A 731 7.80 -39.51 -24.92
CA PRO A 731 8.86 -40.45 -25.26
C PRO A 731 8.91 -40.89 -26.73
N ASP A 732 7.81 -40.74 -27.48
CA ASP A 732 7.73 -41.11 -28.90
C ASP A 732 8.34 -40.06 -29.84
N GLY A 733 8.81 -38.93 -29.30
CA GLY A 733 9.47 -37.87 -30.04
C GLY A 733 8.56 -37.02 -30.93
N ALA A 734 7.24 -37.26 -30.94
CA ALA A 734 6.31 -36.50 -31.75
C ALA A 734 6.00 -35.12 -31.12
N ILE A 735 5.87 -34.11 -31.97
CA ILE A 735 5.52 -32.74 -31.58
C ILE A 735 4.01 -32.58 -31.59
N ARG A 736 3.43 -32.32 -30.43
CA ARG A 736 1.98 -32.22 -30.26
C ARG A 736 1.54 -30.78 -30.12
N VAL A 737 0.75 -30.30 -31.07
CA VAL A 737 0.07 -29.00 -30.97
C VAL A 737 -1.18 -29.19 -30.09
N LEU A 738 -1.06 -28.82 -28.83
CA LEU A 738 -2.15 -28.88 -27.84
C LEU A 738 -3.18 -27.78 -28.09
N ARG A 739 -2.72 -26.62 -28.57
CA ARG A 739 -3.57 -25.48 -28.91
C ARG A 739 -3.02 -24.75 -30.13
N PRO A 740 -3.75 -24.70 -31.26
CA PRO A 740 -3.38 -23.86 -32.39
C PRO A 740 -3.54 -22.37 -32.04
N GLY A 741 -2.67 -21.54 -32.61
CA GLY A 741 -2.52 -20.11 -32.31
C GLY A 741 -1.67 -19.40 -33.35
N GLY A 742 -0.92 -18.38 -32.92
CA GLY A 742 -0.15 -17.50 -33.83
C GLY A 742 1.03 -18.10 -34.60
N VAL A 743 1.42 -19.35 -34.32
CA VAL A 743 2.35 -20.12 -35.16
C VAL A 743 1.59 -21.29 -35.76
N THR A 744 1.56 -21.37 -37.08
CA THR A 744 0.78 -22.38 -37.81
C THR A 744 1.42 -23.78 -37.69
N VAL A 745 0.63 -24.81 -37.97
CA VAL A 745 1.14 -26.20 -37.94
C VAL A 745 2.16 -26.40 -39.06
N GLU A 746 1.85 -25.83 -40.21
CA GLU A 746 2.64 -25.82 -41.43
C GLU A 746 3.98 -25.10 -41.21
N ASP A 747 4.01 -24.01 -40.43
CA ASP A 747 5.26 -23.35 -40.05
C ASP A 747 6.13 -24.21 -39.13
N ILE A 748 5.51 -24.92 -38.18
CA ILE A 748 6.22 -25.85 -37.28
C ILE A 748 6.82 -27.00 -38.11
N GLU A 749 6.04 -27.63 -38.97
CA GLU A 749 6.50 -28.71 -39.87
C GLU A 749 7.65 -28.23 -40.76
N ARG A 750 7.48 -27.08 -41.42
CA ARG A 750 8.50 -26.47 -42.29
C ARG A 750 9.82 -26.19 -41.56
N VAL A 751 9.77 -25.67 -40.33
CA VAL A 751 10.99 -25.40 -39.54
C VAL A 751 11.68 -26.70 -39.12
N LEU A 752 10.91 -27.72 -38.73
CA LEU A 752 11.48 -29.01 -38.35
C LEU A 752 12.12 -29.71 -39.57
N GLU A 753 11.49 -29.63 -40.75
CA GLU A 753 12.07 -30.12 -42.01
C GLU A 753 13.36 -29.37 -42.41
N LEU A 754 13.42 -28.06 -42.14
CA LEU A 754 14.59 -27.23 -42.43
C LEU A 754 15.78 -27.53 -41.51
N GLU A 755 15.54 -27.68 -40.22
CA GLU A 755 16.60 -27.79 -39.20
C GLU A 755 16.99 -29.25 -38.89
N MET A 756 16.20 -30.24 -39.31
CA MET A 756 16.41 -31.65 -38.95
C MET A 756 16.41 -32.57 -40.16
N ALA A 757 17.43 -33.44 -40.25
CA ALA A 757 17.53 -34.44 -41.33
C ALA A 757 16.43 -35.52 -41.26
N SER A 758 15.80 -35.70 -40.10
CA SER A 758 14.69 -36.63 -39.88
C SER A 758 13.67 -35.95 -38.96
N PRO A 759 12.76 -35.12 -39.51
CA PRO A 759 11.83 -34.34 -38.72
C PRO A 759 10.81 -35.25 -38.01
N PRO A 760 10.45 -34.95 -36.74
CA PRO A 760 9.41 -35.69 -36.04
C PRO A 760 8.03 -35.39 -36.64
N LYS A 761 7.07 -36.29 -36.42
CA LYS A 761 5.68 -36.04 -36.79
C LYS A 761 5.09 -34.91 -35.94
N VAL A 762 4.33 -34.03 -36.58
CA VAL A 762 3.51 -33.01 -35.91
C VAL A 762 2.07 -33.52 -35.82
N LEU A 763 1.52 -33.53 -34.62
CA LEU A 763 0.17 -34.03 -34.32
C LEU A 763 -0.67 -32.93 -33.68
N VAL A 764 -1.87 -32.71 -34.17
CA VAL A 764 -2.81 -31.69 -33.68
C VAL A 764 -3.90 -32.34 -32.85
N HIS A 765 -4.08 -31.85 -31.62
CA HIS A 765 -5.13 -32.32 -30.74
C HIS A 765 -6.53 -32.07 -31.33
N LYS A 766 -7.41 -33.07 -31.26
CA LYS A 766 -8.76 -33.13 -31.87
C LYS A 766 -8.83 -33.25 -33.39
N ARG A 767 -7.70 -33.14 -34.10
CA ARG A 767 -7.60 -33.43 -35.54
C ARG A 767 -6.96 -34.80 -35.78
N ASP A 768 -5.81 -35.04 -35.16
CA ASP A 768 -4.97 -36.21 -35.43
C ASP A 768 -5.04 -37.23 -34.28
N TYR A 769 -5.37 -36.79 -33.06
CA TYR A 769 -5.56 -37.65 -31.88
C TYR A 769 -6.50 -37.02 -30.84
N ARG A 770 -7.01 -37.84 -29.91
CA ARG A 770 -7.78 -37.42 -28.73
C ARG A 770 -7.24 -38.08 -27.47
N ASP A 771 -7.29 -37.35 -26.35
CA ASP A 771 -6.83 -37.82 -25.05
C ASP A 771 -7.80 -37.35 -23.96
N ASP A 772 -8.69 -38.24 -23.52
CA ASP A 772 -9.73 -37.93 -22.55
C ASP A 772 -9.16 -37.56 -21.17
N ALA A 773 -7.99 -38.08 -20.80
CA ALA A 773 -7.32 -37.74 -19.54
C ALA A 773 -6.79 -36.31 -19.58
N LEU A 774 -6.20 -35.90 -20.71
CA LEU A 774 -5.76 -34.53 -20.95
C LEU A 774 -6.93 -33.54 -21.00
N GLU A 775 -8.11 -33.95 -21.48
CA GLU A 775 -9.32 -33.12 -21.46
C GLU A 775 -9.89 -32.95 -20.04
N ALA A 776 -9.85 -34.00 -19.22
CA ALA A 776 -10.29 -33.94 -17.82
C ALA A 776 -9.37 -33.09 -16.93
N ALA A 777 -8.05 -33.19 -17.14
CA ALA A 777 -7.01 -32.51 -16.39
C ALA A 777 -6.02 -31.78 -17.32
N PRO A 778 -6.39 -30.60 -17.87
CA PRO A 778 -5.61 -29.94 -18.91
C PRO A 778 -4.26 -29.43 -18.39
N THR A 779 -3.21 -29.61 -19.19
CA THR A 779 -1.86 -29.10 -18.92
C THR A 779 -1.65 -27.66 -19.39
N THR A 780 -2.62 -27.10 -20.13
CA THR A 780 -2.55 -25.73 -20.66
C THR A 780 -3.95 -25.07 -20.72
N PRO A 781 -4.03 -23.72 -20.60
CA PRO A 781 -5.31 -23.04 -20.64
C PRO A 781 -6.07 -23.16 -21.97
N GLY A 782 -7.40 -23.24 -21.85
CA GLY A 782 -8.35 -23.15 -22.98
C GLY A 782 -8.80 -24.51 -23.54
N MET A 783 -8.62 -25.61 -22.82
CA MET A 783 -8.97 -26.96 -23.28
C MET A 783 -10.33 -27.50 -22.76
N LYS A 784 -10.73 -27.14 -21.55
CA LYS A 784 -11.83 -27.81 -20.81
C LYS A 784 -13.18 -27.06 -20.80
N TYR A 785 -13.18 -25.72 -20.78
CA TYR A 785 -14.39 -24.91 -20.58
C TYR A 785 -14.83 -24.20 -21.86
N ARG A 786 -16.12 -23.85 -21.95
CA ARG A 786 -16.61 -22.89 -22.94
C ARG A 786 -15.91 -21.55 -22.73
N HIS A 787 -15.26 -21.06 -23.79
CA HIS A 787 -14.33 -19.93 -23.74
C HIS A 787 -14.51 -19.08 -25.00
N TYR A 788 -14.15 -17.80 -24.88
CA TYR A 788 -14.17 -16.82 -25.98
C TYR A 788 -15.54 -16.37 -26.44
N SER A 789 -16.59 -16.65 -25.66
CA SER A 789 -17.93 -16.18 -25.96
C SER A 789 -18.12 -14.76 -25.41
N PRO A 790 -18.56 -13.78 -26.23
CA PRO A 790 -19.10 -12.53 -25.71
C PRO A 790 -20.37 -12.80 -24.88
N ALA A 791 -20.91 -11.75 -24.26
CA ALA A 791 -22.15 -11.82 -23.48
C ALA A 791 -23.38 -12.12 -24.35
N VAL A 792 -23.27 -11.92 -25.67
CA VAL A 792 -24.35 -12.13 -26.65
C VAL A 792 -24.18 -13.47 -27.37
N PRO A 793 -25.27 -14.14 -27.78
CA PRO A 793 -25.20 -15.41 -28.49
C PRO A 793 -24.35 -15.33 -29.77
N VAL A 794 -23.56 -16.37 -30.02
CA VAL A 794 -22.74 -16.53 -31.22
C VAL A 794 -23.19 -17.77 -31.98
N HIS A 795 -23.55 -17.61 -33.25
CA HIS A 795 -23.88 -18.71 -34.17
C HIS A 795 -22.75 -18.86 -35.20
N LEU A 796 -22.23 -20.07 -35.34
CA LEU A 796 -21.31 -20.42 -36.42
C LEU A 796 -22.11 -20.83 -37.65
N LEU A 797 -21.90 -20.13 -38.77
CA LEU A 797 -22.46 -20.48 -40.06
C LEU A 797 -21.45 -21.35 -40.82
N CYS A 798 -21.72 -22.65 -40.86
CA CYS A 798 -20.93 -23.62 -41.61
C CYS A 798 -21.31 -23.55 -43.09
N THR A 799 -20.51 -22.83 -43.87
CA THR A 799 -20.70 -22.64 -45.32
C THR A 799 -19.72 -23.48 -46.16
N LEU A 800 -18.71 -24.10 -45.52
CA LEU A 800 -17.69 -24.92 -46.17
C LEU A 800 -17.77 -26.39 -45.74
N SER A 801 -18.08 -26.62 -44.46
CA SER A 801 -18.13 -27.96 -43.86
C SER A 801 -19.33 -28.76 -44.33
N VAL A 802 -19.11 -30.07 -44.52
CA VAL A 802 -20.18 -31.04 -44.76
C VAL A 802 -20.97 -31.24 -43.45
N PRO A 803 -22.32 -31.20 -43.48
CA PRO A 803 -23.16 -31.46 -42.31
C PRO A 803 -22.93 -32.87 -41.75
N PRO A 804 -22.78 -33.06 -40.43
CA PRO A 804 -22.77 -34.38 -39.81
C PRO A 804 -24.14 -35.06 -40.02
N SER A 805 -24.20 -36.39 -39.99
CA SER A 805 -25.42 -37.16 -40.23
C SER A 805 -26.60 -36.80 -39.32
N SER A 806 -26.33 -36.16 -38.18
CA SER A 806 -27.31 -35.70 -37.20
C SER A 806 -27.81 -34.25 -37.43
N ALA A 807 -27.21 -33.49 -38.35
CA ALA A 807 -27.58 -32.10 -38.63
C ALA A 807 -28.31 -31.99 -39.99
N GLN A 808 -29.41 -31.24 -40.01
CA GLN A 808 -30.13 -30.92 -41.24
C GLN A 808 -29.68 -29.55 -41.76
N PRO A 809 -29.15 -29.46 -43.00
CA PRO A 809 -28.82 -28.18 -43.60
C PRO A 809 -30.06 -27.31 -43.78
N VAL A 810 -29.92 -26.02 -43.48
CA VAL A 810 -30.98 -25.03 -43.57
C VAL A 810 -30.71 -24.12 -44.77
N ASP A 811 -31.73 -23.85 -45.56
CA ASP A 811 -31.68 -22.84 -46.62
C ASP A 811 -31.51 -21.43 -46.02
N ILE A 812 -30.70 -20.57 -46.65
CA ILE A 812 -30.39 -19.23 -46.12
C ILE A 812 -31.64 -18.36 -45.93
N VAL A 813 -32.63 -18.43 -46.83
CA VAL A 813 -33.87 -17.65 -46.69
C VAL A 813 -34.63 -18.12 -45.46
N SER A 814 -34.80 -19.43 -45.32
CA SER A 814 -35.48 -20.04 -44.16
C SER A 814 -34.78 -19.70 -42.85
N TYR A 815 -33.44 -19.69 -42.82
CA TYR A 815 -32.68 -19.30 -41.65
C TYR A 815 -32.88 -17.83 -41.30
N LEU A 816 -32.74 -16.92 -42.27
CA LEU A 816 -32.93 -15.49 -42.06
C LEU A 816 -34.36 -15.15 -41.61
N ASP A 817 -35.38 -15.85 -42.12
CA ASP A 817 -36.77 -15.67 -41.68
C ASP A 817 -36.99 -16.21 -40.26
N SER A 818 -36.31 -17.30 -39.87
CA SER A 818 -36.35 -17.79 -38.49
C SER A 818 -35.79 -16.77 -37.50
N LEU A 819 -34.73 -16.04 -37.88
CA LEU A 819 -34.16 -14.96 -37.06
C LEU A 819 -35.15 -13.82 -36.87
N LYS A 820 -35.88 -13.42 -37.92
CA LYS A 820 -36.94 -12.40 -37.83
C LYS A 820 -38.07 -12.87 -36.90
N ALA A 821 -38.54 -14.10 -37.07
CA ALA A 821 -39.65 -14.65 -36.29
C ALA A 821 -39.30 -14.85 -34.80
N SER A 822 -38.00 -14.90 -34.46
CA SER A 822 -37.54 -15.09 -33.09
C SER A 822 -37.78 -13.90 -32.16
N SER A 823 -38.09 -12.71 -32.69
CA SER A 823 -38.31 -11.52 -31.87
C SER A 823 -39.43 -10.61 -32.38
N PRO A 824 -40.31 -10.09 -31.50
CA PRO A 824 -41.34 -9.12 -31.88
C PRO A 824 -40.79 -7.70 -32.08
N ARG A 825 -39.50 -7.45 -31.78
CA ARG A 825 -38.80 -6.17 -31.99
C ARG A 825 -37.71 -6.31 -33.06
N PRO A 826 -37.31 -5.21 -33.74
CA PRO A 826 -36.16 -5.26 -34.62
C PRO A 826 -34.89 -5.76 -33.90
N LEU A 827 -34.19 -6.71 -34.51
CA LEU A 827 -32.94 -7.29 -33.99
C LEU A 827 -31.72 -6.58 -34.56
N LYS A 828 -30.69 -6.37 -33.74
CA LYS A 828 -29.36 -5.96 -34.19
C LYS A 828 -28.47 -7.19 -34.35
N ILE A 829 -28.13 -7.57 -35.57
CA ILE A 829 -27.34 -8.78 -35.82
C ILE A 829 -25.93 -8.40 -36.26
N GLY A 830 -24.94 -8.82 -35.48
CA GLY A 830 -23.53 -8.73 -35.80
C GLY A 830 -23.12 -9.78 -36.83
N VAL A 831 -22.28 -9.43 -37.80
CA VAL A 831 -21.77 -10.36 -38.81
C VAL A 831 -20.25 -10.25 -38.91
N LEU A 832 -19.58 -11.39 -38.72
CA LEU A 832 -18.16 -11.62 -38.98
C LEU A 832 -18.04 -12.60 -40.15
N ALA A 833 -17.64 -12.11 -41.31
CA ALA A 833 -17.56 -12.91 -42.54
C ALA A 833 -16.37 -12.45 -43.40
N PRO A 834 -15.74 -13.37 -44.17
CA PRO A 834 -14.80 -12.97 -45.20
C PRO A 834 -15.44 -12.02 -46.20
N THR A 835 -14.70 -11.01 -46.65
CA THR A 835 -15.24 -9.93 -47.49
C THR A 835 -15.70 -10.39 -48.87
N ASP A 836 -15.15 -11.50 -49.34
CA ASP A 836 -15.39 -12.13 -50.64
C ASP A 836 -16.31 -13.36 -50.56
N SER A 837 -16.86 -13.68 -49.38
CA SER A 837 -17.72 -14.85 -49.23
C SER A 837 -19.09 -14.63 -49.86
N ARG A 838 -19.73 -15.75 -50.26
CA ARG A 838 -21.11 -15.72 -50.77
C ARG A 838 -22.07 -15.15 -49.72
N PHE A 839 -21.89 -15.49 -48.44
CA PHE A 839 -22.73 -14.97 -47.37
C PHE A 839 -22.54 -13.45 -47.16
N ALA A 840 -21.30 -12.96 -47.21
CA ALA A 840 -21.04 -11.53 -47.10
C ALA A 840 -21.67 -10.73 -48.25
N THR A 841 -21.65 -11.27 -49.47
CA THR A 841 -22.25 -10.62 -50.65
C THR A 841 -23.76 -10.87 -50.81
N TYR A 842 -24.34 -11.76 -50.01
CA TYR A 842 -25.76 -12.09 -50.09
C TYR A 842 -26.64 -10.87 -49.71
N PRO A 843 -27.74 -10.59 -50.44
CA PRO A 843 -28.64 -9.49 -50.12
C PRO A 843 -29.42 -9.78 -48.83
N LEU A 844 -28.92 -9.28 -47.71
CA LEU A 844 -29.57 -9.47 -46.40
C LEU A 844 -30.83 -8.59 -46.27
N PRO A 845 -31.94 -9.11 -45.72
CA PRO A 845 -33.18 -8.36 -45.58
C PRO A 845 -33.03 -7.20 -44.57
N SER A 846 -33.62 -6.05 -44.88
CA SER A 846 -33.62 -4.87 -44.00
C SER A 846 -34.86 -4.78 -43.11
N ASP A 847 -35.91 -5.55 -43.39
CA ASP A 847 -37.14 -5.56 -42.60
C ASP A 847 -36.96 -6.41 -41.33
N GLY A 848 -37.21 -5.81 -40.16
CA GLY A 848 -37.06 -6.43 -38.85
C GLY A 848 -35.62 -6.68 -38.36
N ILE A 849 -34.58 -6.42 -39.15
CA ILE A 849 -33.17 -6.65 -38.77
C ILE A 849 -32.27 -5.47 -39.16
N GLN A 850 -31.47 -5.00 -38.19
CA GLN A 850 -30.36 -4.08 -38.39
C GLN A 850 -29.03 -4.85 -38.40
N TRP A 851 -28.29 -4.78 -39.51
CA TRP A 851 -27.02 -5.49 -39.67
C TRP A 851 -25.82 -4.65 -39.23
N LEU A 852 -24.98 -5.21 -38.36
CA LEU A 852 -23.71 -4.64 -37.93
C LEU A 852 -22.57 -5.51 -38.47
N ARG A 853 -21.84 -5.03 -39.47
CA ARG A 853 -20.78 -5.82 -40.12
C ARG A 853 -19.41 -5.49 -39.55
N PHE A 854 -18.60 -6.53 -39.36
CA PHE A 854 -17.17 -6.44 -39.11
C PHE A 854 -16.45 -7.39 -40.09
N PRO A 855 -15.71 -6.86 -41.08
CA PRO A 855 -15.11 -7.68 -42.12
C PRO A 855 -13.93 -8.51 -41.57
N LEU A 856 -13.81 -9.76 -42.00
CA LEU A 856 -12.67 -10.65 -41.66
C LEU A 856 -11.54 -10.63 -42.71
N GLY A 857 -11.63 -9.75 -43.71
CA GLY A 857 -10.72 -9.73 -44.86
C GLY A 857 -11.03 -10.80 -45.90
N PRO A 858 -10.20 -10.95 -46.95
CA PRO A 858 -10.39 -11.95 -47.99
C PRO A 858 -10.25 -13.39 -47.47
N SER A 859 -11.00 -14.33 -48.03
CA SER A 859 -10.96 -15.76 -47.65
C SER A 859 -9.57 -16.40 -47.85
N ALA A 860 -8.77 -15.83 -48.75
CA ALA A 860 -7.39 -16.27 -49.01
C ALA A 860 -6.38 -15.79 -47.94
N GLU A 861 -6.77 -14.92 -47.01
CA GLU A 861 -5.90 -14.31 -45.99
C GLU A 861 -6.39 -14.62 -44.56
N PRO A 862 -6.32 -15.88 -44.11
CA PRO A 862 -6.82 -16.30 -42.79
C PRO A 862 -6.14 -15.58 -41.62
N ALA A 863 -4.91 -15.07 -41.80
CA ALA A 863 -4.23 -14.23 -40.82
C ALA A 863 -5.01 -12.94 -40.49
N VAL A 864 -5.67 -12.31 -41.48
CA VAL A 864 -6.51 -11.12 -41.25
C VAL A 864 -7.75 -11.48 -40.45
N ALA A 865 -8.37 -12.63 -40.75
CA ALA A 865 -9.51 -13.14 -40.01
C ALA A 865 -9.14 -13.47 -38.55
N ALA A 866 -8.00 -14.12 -38.34
CA ALA A 866 -7.44 -14.40 -37.02
C ALA A 866 -7.19 -13.10 -36.22
N HIS A 867 -6.56 -12.11 -36.84
CA HIS A 867 -6.33 -10.79 -36.25
C HIS A 867 -7.63 -10.11 -35.81
N GLY A 868 -8.64 -10.15 -36.68
CA GLY A 868 -9.92 -9.47 -36.49
C GLY A 868 -10.91 -10.18 -35.56
N LEU A 869 -10.72 -11.46 -35.22
CA LEU A 869 -11.76 -12.26 -34.54
C LEU A 869 -12.20 -11.66 -33.20
N PHE A 870 -11.28 -11.47 -32.25
CA PHE A 870 -11.66 -10.99 -30.92
C PHE A 870 -12.05 -9.51 -30.92
N ASP A 871 -11.36 -8.67 -31.71
CA ASP A 871 -11.73 -7.26 -31.87
C ASP A 871 -13.14 -7.13 -32.46
N GLY A 872 -13.46 -7.96 -33.47
CA GLY A 872 -14.76 -8.02 -34.09
C GLY A 872 -15.87 -8.43 -33.13
N LEU A 873 -15.67 -9.51 -32.36
CA LEU A 873 -16.59 -9.94 -31.32
C LEU A 873 -16.88 -8.82 -30.30
N LEU A 874 -15.81 -8.20 -29.76
CA LEU A 874 -15.91 -7.16 -28.74
C LEU A 874 -16.50 -5.85 -29.28
N THR A 875 -16.23 -5.53 -30.55
CA THR A 875 -16.75 -4.35 -31.26
C THR A 875 -18.23 -4.49 -31.58
N LEU A 876 -18.68 -5.67 -32.03
CA LEU A 876 -20.09 -5.92 -32.35
C LEU A 876 -20.94 -5.92 -31.07
N GLU A 877 -20.45 -6.54 -30.00
CA GLU A 877 -21.07 -6.45 -28.68
C GLU A 877 -21.17 -4.98 -28.22
N ARG A 878 -20.09 -4.19 -28.38
CA ARG A 878 -20.10 -2.74 -28.04
C ARG A 878 -21.15 -1.96 -28.81
N LYS A 879 -21.35 -2.29 -30.09
CA LYS A 879 -22.36 -1.65 -30.95
C LYS A 879 -23.79 -2.10 -30.62
N GLY A 880 -23.96 -2.98 -29.63
CA GLY A 880 -25.25 -3.43 -29.14
C GLY A 880 -25.89 -4.49 -30.04
N ALA A 881 -25.08 -5.37 -30.65
CA ALA A 881 -25.61 -6.55 -31.33
C ALA A 881 -26.36 -7.45 -30.33
N ASP A 882 -27.56 -7.89 -30.68
CA ASP A 882 -28.36 -8.87 -29.92
C ASP A 882 -27.83 -10.29 -30.10
N MET A 883 -27.18 -10.58 -31.23
CA MET A 883 -26.49 -11.83 -31.55
C MET A 883 -25.40 -11.59 -32.60
N ILE A 884 -24.45 -12.52 -32.71
CA ILE A 884 -23.36 -12.46 -33.69
C ILE A 884 -23.34 -13.73 -34.53
N LEU A 885 -23.35 -13.55 -35.85
CA LEU A 885 -23.13 -14.60 -36.84
C LEU A 885 -21.68 -14.58 -37.28
N ILE A 886 -21.01 -15.73 -37.24
CA ILE A 886 -19.64 -15.88 -37.69
C ILE A 886 -19.63 -16.92 -38.80
N GLU A 887 -19.14 -16.54 -39.97
CA GLU A 887 -18.97 -17.47 -41.08
C GLU A 887 -17.72 -18.33 -40.89
N GLU A 888 -17.84 -19.61 -41.23
CA GLU A 888 -16.74 -20.55 -41.31
C GLU A 888 -15.69 -20.12 -42.34
N ILE A 889 -14.42 -20.38 -42.02
CA ILE A 889 -13.30 -20.24 -42.95
C ILE A 889 -12.54 -21.57 -43.04
N GLY A 890 -11.70 -21.73 -44.08
CA GLY A 890 -10.86 -22.92 -44.23
C GLY A 890 -9.88 -23.09 -43.06
N GLU A 891 -9.56 -24.33 -42.70
CA GLU A 891 -8.67 -24.66 -41.56
C GLU A 891 -7.17 -24.73 -41.92
N GLU A 892 -6.78 -24.21 -43.08
CA GLU A 892 -5.38 -24.10 -43.49
C GLU A 892 -4.73 -22.89 -42.77
N ARG A 893 -3.44 -22.99 -42.41
CA ARG A 893 -2.67 -21.90 -41.77
C ARG A 893 -3.35 -21.38 -40.49
N GLU A 894 -3.51 -20.07 -40.32
CA GLU A 894 -4.18 -19.46 -39.15
C GLU A 894 -5.66 -19.83 -39.04
N GLY A 895 -6.25 -20.35 -40.11
CA GLY A 895 -7.64 -20.78 -40.16
C GLY A 895 -7.98 -21.84 -39.13
N LEU A 896 -7.05 -22.78 -38.87
CA LEU A 896 -7.19 -23.78 -37.81
C LEU A 896 -7.34 -23.12 -36.43
N ALA A 897 -6.52 -22.10 -36.14
CA ALA A 897 -6.56 -21.37 -34.87
C ALA A 897 -7.87 -20.57 -34.76
N PHE A 898 -8.27 -19.88 -35.83
CA PHE A 898 -9.54 -19.16 -35.91
C PHE A 898 -10.72 -20.09 -35.62
N MET A 899 -10.85 -21.20 -36.36
CA MET A 899 -11.96 -22.15 -36.21
C MET A 899 -11.94 -22.82 -34.84
N ASN A 900 -10.76 -23.06 -34.24
CA ASN A 900 -10.66 -23.53 -32.86
C ASN A 900 -11.31 -22.56 -31.85
N ARG A 901 -11.16 -21.25 -32.05
CA ARG A 901 -11.76 -20.24 -31.17
C ARG A 901 -13.24 -20.04 -31.45
N VAL A 902 -13.64 -19.98 -32.71
CA VAL A 902 -15.04 -19.82 -33.11
C VAL A 902 -15.90 -20.97 -32.60
N ARG A 903 -15.44 -22.23 -32.71
CA ARG A 903 -16.16 -23.40 -32.18
C ARG A 903 -16.34 -23.38 -30.66
N LYS A 904 -15.45 -22.72 -29.92
CA LYS A 904 -15.55 -22.57 -28.46
C LYS A 904 -16.45 -21.41 -28.05
N ALA A 905 -16.52 -20.35 -28.88
CA ALA A 905 -17.38 -19.21 -28.67
C ALA A 905 -18.85 -19.54 -29.02
N ALA A 906 -19.06 -20.21 -30.15
CA ALA A 906 -20.38 -20.51 -30.70
C ALA A 906 -21.24 -21.35 -29.75
N GLY A 907 -22.50 -20.95 -29.57
CA GLY A 907 -23.51 -21.73 -28.87
C GLY A 907 -24.26 -22.70 -29.79
N GLU A 908 -24.27 -22.38 -31.08
CA GLU A 908 -24.97 -23.14 -32.12
C GLU A 908 -24.14 -23.13 -33.41
N SER A 909 -24.20 -24.23 -34.16
CA SER A 909 -23.57 -24.38 -35.48
C SER A 909 -24.64 -24.70 -36.51
N ILE A 910 -24.64 -23.97 -37.61
CA ILE A 910 -25.73 -23.94 -38.59
C ILE A 910 -25.14 -24.20 -39.96
N TRP A 911 -25.51 -25.32 -40.57
CA TRP A 911 -25.07 -25.68 -41.92
C TRP A 911 -25.98 -25.01 -42.94
N LEU A 912 -25.45 -24.01 -43.64
CA LEU A 912 -26.23 -23.21 -44.59
C LEU A 912 -26.06 -23.75 -46.00
N LYS A 913 -27.20 -23.88 -46.71
CA LYS A 913 -27.22 -24.01 -48.17
C LYS A 913 -27.39 -22.62 -48.77
N MET A 914 -26.49 -22.27 -49.67
CA MET A 914 -26.42 -20.97 -50.34
C MET A 914 -26.88 -21.07 -51.80
N ASP A 915 -27.62 -22.13 -52.15
CA ASP A 915 -28.06 -22.48 -53.51
C ASP A 915 -29.33 -21.73 -53.95
#